data_AF-A0A8D9GWB1-F1
#
_entry.id   AF-A0A8D9GWB1-F1
#
_cell.length_a   1.000
_cell.length_b   1.000
_cell.length_c   1.000
_cell.angle_alpha   90.00
_cell.angle_beta   90.00
_cell.angle_gamma   90.00
#
_symmetry.space_group_name_H-M   'P 1'
#
loop_
_entity.id
_entity.type
_entity.pdbx_description
1 polymer ?
#
loop_
_entity_poly.entity_id
_entity_poly.type
_entity_poly.pdbx_seq_one_letter_code
_entity_poly.pdbx_strand_id
1 'polypeptide(L)'
;MTSILNTVSSILASRVSSVDRVGALSLRNPFSVEFTRRRSVWSTSESESSGRRFVVRAAETDTDKGKSQAPDKAPAAGGSSINQLLGIKGAAQETNKWKIRLQLTKPVTWPPLVWGVVCGAAASGNFHWTPEDVAKSILCMMMSGPCLTGYTQTINDWYDRDIDAINEPYRPIPSGAISEQEVITQVWVLLLGGLGIAGVLDVWAGHTTPTLFYLALGGSLLSYIYSAPPLKLKQNGWVGNFALGASYISLPWWAGQALFGTLTPDVVVLTLLYSIAGLGIAIVNDFKSVEGDRAMGLQSLPVAFGTEAAKWICVSAIDVTQLSVAGYLLASGKPYYALALLALIIPQIVFQFKYFLKDPVKYDVKYQCTAIFGAGYIRDGFGIKSLNELCCDGSFFNLREMSSDDERDEKELDLTSPEVVTKYKSAAEIVNKALQVVLSECKPKAKIVDICEKGDAFIKEQTGSMYKNAKKKIDRGVAFPTCVSVNNTVGHFSPLASDETLLEEGDMLKIDMGCHIDGFIALVAHTHVLQEGPVTGRKADVIAAANTAAEVALRLVRPGKKNHAVTEAIQKVAEAYDCKIVEGVISHQMKQNVIDGSKCFLSVSTPETRVDDAEFLENEVYAIDIVASTGDGKPKLLDEKQTTVYKKDADVNYQLKMKASRFIFSEIKENFPHMPFTARSLEEKRARLGLVECVNHGHLLPYPVLYEKPGDFVAQIKFTVLLMPNGSDRITSHSLQELQPTKTVDDPEIKGWLALAIKKKKGGGKKKKAKKAGEKGETSTEAEPMETSSNAQE
;
A
#
# COMPACT_ATOMS: atom_id res chain seq x y z
N MET A 1 22.54 26.18 -53.51
CA MET A 1 22.99 25.15 -52.53
C MET A 1 24.37 24.61 -52.92
N THR A 2 25.35 25.49 -53.15
CA THR A 2 26.70 25.09 -53.65
C THR A 2 27.83 25.90 -53.01
N SER A 3 27.56 26.56 -51.88
CA SER A 3 28.52 27.41 -51.15
C SER A 3 28.69 27.00 -49.67
N ILE A 4 27.92 26.01 -49.18
CA ILE A 4 27.98 25.52 -47.79
C ILE A 4 28.63 24.12 -47.70
N LEU A 5 28.81 23.43 -48.83
CA LEU A 5 29.50 22.12 -48.91
C LEU A 5 31.03 22.23 -49.05
N ASN A 6 31.59 23.42 -49.30
CA ASN A 6 33.03 23.60 -49.52
C ASN A 6 33.83 24.00 -48.25
N THR A 7 33.17 24.24 -47.11
CA THR A 7 33.85 24.67 -45.87
C THR A 7 34.08 23.52 -44.87
N VAL A 8 33.49 22.35 -45.09
CA VAL A 8 33.67 21.17 -44.21
C VAL A 8 34.68 20.16 -44.76
N SER A 9 35.02 20.24 -46.06
CA SER A 9 36.02 19.37 -46.70
C SER A 9 37.48 19.77 -46.42
N SER A 10 37.73 20.98 -45.89
CA SER A 10 39.10 21.50 -45.65
C SER A 10 39.66 21.24 -44.24
N ILE A 11 38.89 20.70 -43.30
CA ILE A 11 39.35 20.42 -41.93
C ILE A 11 39.67 18.93 -41.71
N LEU A 12 39.20 18.02 -42.58
CA LEU A 12 39.48 16.58 -42.50
C LEU A 12 40.72 16.10 -43.30
N ALA A 13 41.41 17.01 -44.01
CA ALA A 13 42.55 16.68 -44.88
C ALA A 13 43.93 17.04 -44.29
N SER A 14 44.05 17.28 -42.98
CA SER A 14 45.36 17.54 -42.36
C SER A 14 45.55 16.78 -41.04
N ARG A 15 45.88 15.49 -41.15
CA ARG A 15 46.79 14.72 -40.26
C ARG A 15 46.65 13.21 -40.49
N VAL A 16 46.99 12.76 -41.70
CA VAL A 16 47.53 11.41 -41.90
C VAL A 16 48.66 11.51 -42.91
N SER A 17 49.90 11.43 -42.44
CA SER A 17 51.02 10.88 -43.22
C SER A 17 52.19 10.49 -42.31
N SER A 18 52.88 9.43 -42.73
CA SER A 18 54.05 8.71 -42.18
C SER A 18 53.71 7.48 -41.29
N VAL A 19 53.66 6.22 -41.81
CA VAL A 19 54.71 5.35 -42.44
C VAL A 19 55.67 4.85 -41.32
N ASP A 20 55.96 3.57 -41.05
CA ASP A 20 55.93 2.33 -41.82
C ASP A 20 56.11 1.07 -40.92
N ARG A 21 55.57 -0.07 -41.40
CA ARG A 21 56.12 -1.45 -41.50
C ARG A 21 56.47 -2.41 -40.32
N VAL A 22 56.11 -3.68 -40.63
CA VAL A 22 56.58 -5.03 -40.19
C VAL A 22 56.06 -5.51 -38.83
N GLY A 23 55.45 -6.70 -38.65
CA GLY A 23 55.36 -7.88 -39.49
C GLY A 23 54.34 -8.90 -38.95
N ALA A 24 54.21 -10.01 -39.67
CA ALA A 24 53.15 -11.00 -39.64
C ALA A 24 53.12 -11.94 -38.42
N LEU A 25 51.92 -12.49 -38.15
CA LEU A 25 51.56 -13.91 -37.91
C LEU A 25 50.58 -14.18 -36.75
N SER A 26 49.44 -14.77 -37.14
CA SER A 26 48.83 -16.00 -36.60
C SER A 26 48.12 -16.02 -35.23
N LEU A 27 46.79 -16.15 -35.33
CA LEU A 27 45.88 -17.12 -34.68
C LEU A 27 45.99 -17.47 -33.18
N ARG A 28 44.79 -17.43 -32.56
CA ARG A 28 44.26 -18.12 -31.35
C ARG A 28 44.20 -17.32 -30.04
N ASN A 29 42.96 -17.01 -29.66
CA ASN A 29 42.46 -16.97 -28.27
C ASN A 29 42.63 -18.35 -27.60
N PRO A 30 42.59 -18.54 -26.25
CA PRO A 30 42.00 -17.65 -25.24
C PRO A 30 42.68 -17.63 -23.81
N PHE A 31 42.10 -16.83 -22.92
CA PHE A 31 42.09 -16.89 -21.44
C PHE A 31 43.33 -16.51 -20.59
N SER A 32 43.04 -15.61 -19.64
CA SER A 32 43.50 -15.51 -18.23
C SER A 32 44.23 -14.22 -17.83
N VAL A 33 44.13 -13.94 -16.52
CA VAL A 33 44.85 -12.96 -15.67
C VAL A 33 44.08 -11.62 -15.47
N GLU A 34 43.26 -11.49 -14.42
CA GLU A 34 43.57 -11.23 -12.99
C GLU A 34 43.95 -9.75 -12.74
N PHE A 35 43.03 -8.98 -12.13
CA PHE A 35 43.20 -7.55 -11.87
C PHE A 35 43.74 -7.31 -10.46
N THR A 36 45.00 -6.90 -10.36
CA THR A 36 45.62 -6.37 -9.14
C THR A 36 45.36 -4.87 -9.01
N ARG A 37 44.85 -4.45 -7.85
CA ARG A 37 44.47 -3.07 -7.51
C ARG A 37 45.73 -2.26 -7.11
N ARG A 38 46.06 -1.17 -7.82
CA ARG A 38 47.03 -0.14 -7.36
C ARG A 38 46.32 1.18 -7.11
N ARG A 39 46.41 1.68 -5.86
CA ARG A 39 46.14 3.08 -5.47
C ARG A 39 47.36 3.93 -5.81
N SER A 40 47.19 5.09 -6.43
CA SER A 40 48.22 6.13 -6.54
C SER A 40 47.75 7.42 -5.88
N VAL A 41 48.56 7.89 -4.93
CA VAL A 41 48.47 9.17 -4.23
C VAL A 41 49.15 10.25 -5.09
N TRP A 42 48.54 11.44 -5.21
CA TRP A 42 49.22 12.64 -5.69
C TRP A 42 48.82 13.85 -4.81
N SER A 43 49.84 14.55 -4.32
CA SER A 43 49.75 15.81 -3.56
C SER A 43 49.73 17.01 -4.50
N THR A 44 49.01 18.08 -4.16
CA THR A 44 49.06 19.35 -4.89
C THR A 44 49.53 20.50 -3.98
N SER A 45 50.51 21.26 -4.47
CA SER A 45 50.93 22.57 -3.98
C SER A 45 50.06 23.66 -4.62
N GLU A 46 49.62 24.65 -3.84
CA GLU A 46 48.84 25.80 -4.27
C GLU A 46 49.68 26.90 -4.95
N SER A 47 49.10 27.55 -5.96
CA SER A 47 49.40 28.94 -6.33
C SER A 47 48.12 29.63 -6.84
N GLU A 48 47.71 30.71 -6.19
CA GLU A 48 46.52 31.51 -6.49
C GLU A 48 46.65 32.31 -7.80
N SER A 49 45.56 32.38 -8.58
CA SER A 49 45.23 33.60 -9.34
C SER A 49 43.72 33.71 -9.57
N SER A 50 43.21 34.93 -9.38
CA SER A 50 41.79 35.28 -9.28
C SER A 50 41.08 35.35 -10.63
N GLY A 51 39.96 34.63 -10.75
CA GLY A 51 38.95 34.85 -11.78
C GLY A 51 37.61 34.31 -11.29
N ARG A 52 36.62 35.19 -11.10
CA ARG A 52 35.26 34.83 -10.66
C ARG A 52 34.59 33.94 -11.70
N ARG A 53 34.74 32.63 -11.52
CA ARG A 53 33.96 31.58 -12.18
C ARG A 53 32.99 31.05 -11.12
N PHE A 54 31.69 31.03 -11.42
CA PHE A 54 30.71 30.34 -10.60
C PHE A 54 31.07 28.85 -10.59
N VAL A 55 31.74 28.41 -9.54
CA VAL A 55 32.06 27.01 -9.26
C VAL A 55 31.05 26.54 -8.21
N VAL A 56 30.16 25.65 -8.60
CA VAL A 56 29.38 24.85 -7.66
C VAL A 56 30.39 23.98 -6.89
N ARG A 57 30.58 24.26 -5.60
CA ARG A 57 31.44 23.47 -4.72
C ARG A 57 30.85 22.08 -4.59
N ALA A 58 31.57 21.07 -5.09
CA ALA A 58 31.39 19.71 -4.60
C ALA A 58 31.83 19.70 -3.14
N ALA A 59 30.91 19.42 -2.22
CA ALA A 59 31.27 19.13 -0.84
C ALA A 59 32.01 17.79 -0.84
N GLU A 60 33.30 17.81 -0.54
CA GLU A 60 34.02 16.61 -0.11
C GLU A 60 33.29 16.08 1.14
N THR A 61 32.65 14.93 1.00
CA THR A 61 32.03 14.23 2.11
C THR A 61 33.00 13.17 2.60
N ASP A 62 33.37 13.29 3.88
CA ASP A 62 34.12 12.31 4.65
C ASP A 62 33.55 10.90 4.42
N THR A 63 34.32 10.08 3.72
CA THR A 63 34.03 8.65 3.53
C THR A 63 34.58 7.87 4.71
N ASP A 64 34.10 8.16 5.92
CA ASP A 64 34.27 7.25 7.05
C ASP A 64 33.23 7.51 8.15
N LYS A 65 32.03 6.94 7.96
CA LYS A 65 31.13 6.37 9.00
C LYS A 65 29.73 6.13 8.42
N GLY A 66 29.32 4.86 8.45
CA GLY A 66 27.96 4.44 8.12
C GLY A 66 27.90 3.60 6.86
N LYS A 67 28.29 2.32 6.95
CA LYS A 67 27.73 1.31 6.03
C LYS A 67 26.21 1.36 6.23
N SER A 68 25.48 1.91 5.28
CA SER A 68 24.03 1.71 5.22
C SER A 68 23.80 0.21 5.05
N GLN A 69 23.09 -0.39 6.00
CA GLN A 69 22.58 -1.74 5.84
C GLN A 69 21.59 -1.71 4.67
N ALA A 70 21.96 -2.32 3.55
CA ALA A 70 20.99 -2.71 2.55
C ALA A 70 19.97 -3.65 3.23
N PRO A 71 18.67 -3.55 2.92
CA PRO A 71 17.70 -4.50 3.43
C PRO A 71 18.06 -5.91 2.94
N ASP A 72 18.40 -6.82 3.87
CA ASP A 72 18.76 -8.24 3.61
C ASP A 72 17.58 -9.11 3.13
N LYS A 73 16.46 -8.51 2.71
CA LYS A 73 15.28 -9.24 2.24
C LYS A 73 14.76 -8.65 0.92
N ALA A 74 14.60 -9.54 -0.07
CA ALA A 74 13.79 -9.26 -1.25
C ALA A 74 12.39 -8.76 -0.84
N PRO A 75 11.73 -7.92 -1.65
CA PRO A 75 10.33 -7.55 -1.40
C PRO A 75 9.50 -8.82 -1.25
N ALA A 76 8.56 -8.82 -0.30
CA ALA A 76 7.63 -9.92 -0.10
C ALA A 76 6.95 -10.32 -1.42
N ALA A 77 6.68 -11.63 -1.60
CA ALA A 77 6.20 -12.26 -2.83
C ALA A 77 4.75 -11.86 -3.26
N GLY A 78 4.33 -10.63 -2.99
CA GLY A 78 2.98 -10.09 -3.25
C GLY A 78 2.88 -9.16 -4.46
N GLY A 79 3.89 -9.07 -5.33
CA GLY A 79 3.80 -8.29 -6.57
C GLY A 79 2.98 -9.01 -7.65
N SER A 80 1.93 -8.38 -8.17
CA SER A 80 1.13 -8.88 -9.30
C SER A 80 2.02 -9.33 -10.48
N SER A 81 1.77 -10.53 -11.03
CA SER A 81 2.39 -11.05 -12.26
C SER A 81 2.28 -10.06 -13.44
N ILE A 82 1.25 -9.22 -13.45
CA ILE A 82 1.04 -8.19 -14.47
C ILE A 82 1.94 -6.99 -14.18
N ASN A 83 1.99 -6.50 -12.93
CA ASN A 83 2.87 -5.39 -12.53
C ASN A 83 4.35 -5.73 -12.78
N GLN A 84 4.70 -7.01 -12.62
CA GLN A 84 5.99 -7.56 -12.96
C GLN A 84 6.27 -7.57 -14.47
N LEU A 85 5.33 -8.07 -15.28
CA LEU A 85 5.44 -8.07 -16.74
C LEU A 85 5.54 -6.64 -17.30
N LEU A 86 4.88 -5.69 -16.63
CA LEU A 86 4.85 -4.27 -16.97
C LEU A 86 6.13 -3.52 -16.56
N GLY A 87 7.01 -4.11 -15.74
CA GLY A 87 8.29 -3.53 -15.32
C GLY A 87 8.22 -2.58 -14.11
N ILE A 88 7.25 -2.76 -13.22
CA ILE A 88 7.02 -1.93 -12.02
C ILE A 88 7.93 -2.38 -10.86
N LYS A 89 8.45 -1.44 -10.07
CA LYS A 89 9.37 -1.71 -8.93
C LYS A 89 8.75 -2.63 -7.88
N GLY A 90 9.55 -3.54 -7.29
CA GLY A 90 9.15 -4.37 -6.15
C GLY A 90 8.56 -5.76 -6.46
N ALA A 91 8.65 -6.25 -7.69
CA ALA A 91 8.12 -7.58 -8.07
C ALA A 91 9.05 -8.75 -7.65
N ALA A 92 8.45 -9.92 -7.39
CA ALA A 92 9.17 -11.17 -7.09
C ALA A 92 10.04 -11.63 -8.28
N GLN A 93 10.99 -12.56 -8.11
CA GLN A 93 11.79 -13.09 -9.23
C GLN A 93 10.94 -14.02 -10.13
N GLU A 94 10.90 -13.78 -11.45
CA GLU A 94 10.26 -14.67 -12.42
C GLU A 94 11.26 -15.70 -12.97
N THR A 95 10.82 -16.93 -13.19
CA THR A 95 11.67 -18.03 -13.71
C THR A 95 11.53 -18.22 -15.22
N ASN A 96 10.48 -17.69 -15.86
CA ASN A 96 10.26 -17.82 -17.30
C ASN A 96 11.05 -16.77 -18.11
N LYS A 97 12.00 -17.26 -18.93
CA LYS A 97 12.85 -16.41 -19.79
C LYS A 97 12.07 -15.46 -20.70
N TRP A 98 10.95 -15.88 -21.29
CA TRP A 98 10.18 -15.01 -22.19
C TRP A 98 9.51 -13.84 -21.45
N LYS A 99 9.03 -14.07 -20.23
CA LYS A 99 8.47 -13.02 -19.39
C LYS A 99 9.54 -12.06 -18.90
N ILE A 100 10.74 -12.56 -18.58
CA ILE A 100 11.89 -11.71 -18.24
C ILE A 100 12.24 -10.79 -19.42
N ARG A 101 12.28 -11.33 -20.65
CA ARG A 101 12.52 -10.53 -21.85
C ARG A 101 11.49 -9.43 -22.02
N LEU A 102 10.20 -9.75 -21.84
CA LEU A 102 9.12 -8.76 -21.91
C LEU A 102 9.21 -7.73 -20.78
N GLN A 103 9.52 -8.15 -19.56
CA GLN A 103 9.73 -7.26 -18.41
C GLN A 103 10.85 -6.23 -18.67
N LEU A 104 11.96 -6.63 -19.30
CA LEU A 104 13.05 -5.72 -19.67
C LEU A 104 12.63 -4.61 -20.64
N THR A 105 11.57 -4.84 -21.43
CA THR A 105 11.04 -3.82 -22.35
C THR A 105 10.10 -2.80 -21.69
N LYS A 106 9.78 -3.01 -20.40
CA LYS A 106 8.87 -2.20 -19.56
C LYS A 106 7.61 -1.73 -20.29
N PRO A 107 6.65 -2.64 -20.58
CA PRO A 107 5.44 -2.33 -21.34
C PRO A 107 4.59 -1.17 -20.78
N VAL A 108 4.72 -0.85 -19.49
CA VAL A 108 4.10 0.34 -18.89
C VAL A 108 4.49 1.65 -19.59
N THR A 109 5.65 1.65 -20.26
CA THR A 109 6.19 2.83 -20.94
C THR A 109 5.70 3.00 -22.37
N TRP A 110 5.02 2.01 -22.97
CA TRP A 110 4.59 2.05 -24.38
C TRP A 110 3.39 2.96 -24.68
N PRO A 111 2.32 3.03 -23.86
CA PRO A 111 1.12 3.79 -24.19
C PRO A 111 1.33 5.27 -24.52
N PRO A 112 2.23 6.02 -23.84
CA PRO A 112 2.51 7.41 -24.21
C PRO A 112 3.03 7.58 -25.65
N LEU A 113 3.89 6.68 -26.12
CA LEU A 113 4.47 6.73 -27.47
C LEU A 113 3.41 6.37 -28.52
N VAL A 114 2.56 5.40 -28.20
CA VAL A 114 1.40 5.01 -29.01
C VAL A 114 0.49 6.22 -29.23
N TRP A 115 0.19 6.97 -28.17
CA TRP A 115 -0.62 8.18 -28.29
C TRP A 115 0.07 9.27 -29.11
N GLY A 116 1.38 9.46 -28.94
CA GLY A 116 2.16 10.40 -29.74
C GLY A 116 2.10 10.11 -31.24
N VAL A 117 2.16 8.83 -31.63
CA VAL A 117 1.97 8.40 -33.04
C VAL A 117 0.58 8.76 -33.55
N VAL A 118 -0.46 8.51 -32.76
CA VAL A 118 -1.86 8.84 -33.13
C VAL A 118 -2.05 10.34 -33.27
N CYS A 119 -1.49 11.14 -32.36
CA CYS A 119 -1.55 12.60 -32.46
C CYS A 119 -0.81 13.11 -33.70
N GLY A 120 0.35 12.56 -34.03
CA GLY A 120 1.07 12.88 -35.27
C GLY A 120 0.27 12.51 -36.52
N ALA A 121 -0.36 11.33 -36.52
CA ALA A 121 -1.22 10.89 -37.63
C ALA A 121 -2.42 11.83 -37.81
N ALA A 122 -3.08 12.23 -36.72
CA ALA A 122 -4.18 13.20 -36.76
C ALA A 122 -3.71 14.60 -37.23
N ALA A 123 -2.55 15.05 -36.77
CA ALA A 123 -1.96 16.34 -37.15
C ALA A 123 -1.56 16.40 -38.64
N SER A 124 -1.33 15.26 -39.27
CA SER A 124 -1.05 15.19 -40.71
C SER A 124 -2.20 15.69 -41.58
N GLY A 125 -3.44 15.63 -41.07
CA GLY A 125 -4.66 15.97 -41.82
C GLY A 125 -5.03 14.96 -42.91
N ASN A 126 -4.24 13.91 -43.11
CA ASN A 126 -4.39 12.93 -44.18
C ASN A 126 -4.75 11.52 -43.68
N PHE A 127 -4.90 11.34 -42.37
CA PHE A 127 -5.36 10.09 -41.80
C PHE A 127 -6.86 9.90 -42.04
N HIS A 128 -7.25 8.77 -42.62
CA HIS A 128 -8.65 8.40 -42.81
C HIS A 128 -8.96 7.13 -42.02
N TRP A 129 -10.21 6.95 -41.61
CA TRP A 129 -10.67 5.74 -40.91
C TRP A 129 -10.83 4.55 -41.88
N THR A 130 -9.77 4.22 -42.61
CA THR A 130 -9.70 3.07 -43.52
C THR A 130 -8.93 1.92 -42.87
N PRO A 131 -9.24 0.65 -43.21
CA PRO A 131 -8.48 -0.49 -42.68
C PRO A 131 -6.98 -0.40 -42.95
N GLU A 132 -6.59 0.21 -44.07
CA GLU A 132 -5.19 0.40 -44.45
C GLU A 132 -4.46 1.39 -43.55
N ASP A 133 -5.04 2.58 -43.32
CA ASP A 133 -4.43 3.61 -42.47
C ASP A 133 -4.39 3.19 -40.99
N VAL A 134 -5.41 2.44 -40.55
CA VAL A 134 -5.42 1.82 -39.22
C VAL A 134 -4.29 0.80 -39.11
N ALA A 135 -4.07 -0.04 -40.13
CA ALA A 135 -3.00 -1.03 -40.13
C ALA A 135 -1.60 -0.38 -40.14
N LYS A 136 -1.39 0.67 -40.95
CA LYS A 136 -0.16 1.49 -40.93
C LYS A 136 0.10 2.07 -39.54
N SER A 137 -0.94 2.62 -38.90
CA SER A 137 -0.85 3.17 -37.54
C SER A 137 -0.49 2.10 -36.51
N ILE A 138 -1.11 0.91 -36.55
CA ILE A 138 -0.80 -0.21 -35.65
C ILE A 138 0.66 -0.64 -35.80
N LEU A 139 1.14 -0.77 -37.03
CA LEU A 139 2.52 -1.16 -37.28
C LEU A 139 3.51 -0.07 -36.80
N CYS A 140 3.17 1.21 -36.95
CA CYS A 140 3.95 2.33 -36.40
C CYS A 140 3.95 2.35 -34.86
N MET A 141 2.83 1.99 -34.23
CA MET A 141 2.72 1.81 -32.77
C MET A 141 3.58 0.64 -32.26
N MET A 142 3.65 -0.47 -33.01
CA MET A 142 4.54 -1.60 -32.69
C MET A 142 6.01 -1.24 -32.81
N MET A 143 6.37 -0.41 -33.79
CA MET A 143 7.72 0.13 -33.97
C MET A 143 8.10 1.03 -32.79
N SER A 144 7.27 2.02 -32.44
CA SER A 144 7.61 3.03 -31.42
C SER A 144 7.61 2.45 -30.00
N GLY A 145 6.60 1.67 -29.62
CA GLY A 145 6.47 1.10 -28.28
C GLY A 145 7.34 -0.16 -28.11
N PRO A 146 6.81 -1.36 -28.40
CA PRO A 146 7.51 -2.62 -28.13
C PRO A 146 8.94 -2.72 -28.65
N CYS A 147 9.22 -2.24 -29.87
CA CYS A 147 10.54 -2.37 -30.46
C CYS A 147 11.51 -1.30 -29.97
N LEU A 148 11.31 -0.02 -30.34
CA LEU A 148 12.28 1.03 -30.06
C LEU A 148 12.28 1.52 -28.59
N THR A 149 11.11 1.58 -27.95
CA THR A 149 11.06 1.85 -26.49
C THR A 149 11.55 0.64 -25.72
N GLY A 150 11.19 -0.58 -26.13
CA GLY A 150 11.75 -1.80 -25.54
C GLY A 150 13.28 -1.86 -25.62
N TYR A 151 13.86 -1.48 -26.77
CA TYR A 151 15.30 -1.32 -26.95
C TYR A 151 15.88 -0.31 -25.95
N THR A 152 15.23 0.86 -25.83
CA THR A 152 15.64 1.95 -24.93
C THR A 152 15.62 1.53 -23.45
N GLN A 153 14.61 0.79 -23.03
CA GLN A 153 14.52 0.32 -21.64
C GLN A 153 15.55 -0.78 -21.37
N THR A 154 15.71 -1.72 -22.30
CA THR A 154 16.68 -2.83 -22.16
C THR A 154 18.13 -2.31 -22.12
N ILE A 155 18.49 -1.35 -22.99
CA ILE A 155 19.83 -0.78 -23.02
C ILE A 155 20.12 0.05 -21.75
N ASN A 156 19.11 0.77 -21.23
CA ASN A 156 19.26 1.52 -20.00
C ASN A 156 19.57 0.59 -18.81
N ASP A 157 18.81 -0.48 -18.65
CA ASP A 157 19.01 -1.46 -17.56
C ASP A 157 20.36 -2.21 -17.72
N TRP A 158 20.84 -2.45 -18.95
CA TRP A 158 22.14 -3.08 -19.17
C TRP A 158 23.33 -2.18 -18.76
N TYR A 159 23.26 -0.86 -19.03
CA TYR A 159 24.30 0.10 -18.62
C TYR A 159 24.22 0.50 -17.15
N ASP A 160 23.07 0.30 -16.50
CA ASP A 160 22.89 0.56 -15.07
C ASP A 160 23.05 -0.69 -14.21
N ARG A 161 23.39 -1.85 -14.79
CA ARG A 161 23.51 -3.14 -14.07
C ARG A 161 24.37 -3.08 -12.80
N ASP A 162 25.47 -2.32 -12.81
CA ASP A 162 26.37 -2.23 -11.65
C ASP A 162 25.76 -1.39 -10.53
N ILE A 163 24.96 -0.39 -10.91
CA ILE A 163 24.22 0.49 -10.01
C ILE A 163 23.01 -0.28 -9.44
N ASP A 164 22.30 -0.99 -10.30
CA ASP A 164 21.15 -1.81 -9.93
C ASP A 164 21.57 -2.99 -9.05
N ALA A 165 22.77 -3.55 -9.23
CA ALA A 165 23.31 -4.58 -8.34
C ALA A 165 23.45 -4.12 -6.88
N ILE A 166 23.68 -2.82 -6.66
CA ILE A 166 23.80 -2.23 -5.32
C ILE A 166 22.41 -1.93 -4.74
N ASN A 167 21.50 -1.37 -5.55
CA ASN A 167 20.23 -0.81 -5.07
C ASN A 167 19.06 -1.80 -5.13
N GLU A 168 19.00 -2.62 -6.18
CA GLU A 168 17.91 -3.55 -6.48
C GLU A 168 18.50 -4.89 -6.98
N PRO A 169 19.23 -5.65 -6.12
CA PRO A 169 20.00 -6.83 -6.52
C PRO A 169 19.16 -7.97 -7.12
N TYR A 170 17.84 -7.93 -6.91
CA TYR A 170 16.87 -8.88 -7.43
C TYR A 170 16.46 -8.63 -8.89
N ARG A 171 16.86 -7.51 -9.51
CA ARG A 171 16.53 -7.21 -10.92
C ARG A 171 17.03 -8.30 -11.89
N PRO A 172 16.41 -8.48 -13.06
CA PRO A 172 16.74 -9.60 -13.94
C PRO A 172 18.21 -9.66 -14.39
N ILE A 173 18.85 -8.51 -14.66
CA ILE A 173 20.26 -8.45 -15.09
C ILE A 173 21.22 -8.65 -13.89
N PRO A 174 21.13 -7.88 -12.79
CA PRO A 174 22.04 -8.06 -11.64
C PRO A 174 21.90 -9.40 -10.92
N SER A 175 20.69 -9.97 -10.85
CA SER A 175 20.44 -11.25 -10.19
C SER A 175 20.92 -12.46 -11.00
N GLY A 176 21.34 -12.27 -12.26
CA GLY A 176 21.74 -13.34 -13.16
C GLY A 176 20.57 -14.18 -13.71
N ALA A 177 19.31 -13.72 -13.58
CA ALA A 177 18.14 -14.42 -14.12
C ALA A 177 18.14 -14.50 -15.66
N ILE A 178 18.85 -13.58 -16.33
CA ILE A 178 19.13 -13.59 -17.76
C ILE A 178 20.63 -13.38 -17.99
N SER A 179 21.22 -14.11 -18.92
CA SER A 179 22.66 -13.94 -19.24
C SER A 179 22.92 -12.64 -20.02
N GLU A 180 24.12 -12.08 -19.87
CA GLU A 180 24.50 -10.85 -20.58
C GLU A 180 24.38 -11.01 -22.11
N GLN A 181 24.76 -12.18 -22.65
CA GLN A 181 24.62 -12.47 -24.07
C GLN A 181 23.16 -12.49 -24.53
N GLU A 182 22.23 -12.99 -23.68
CA GLU A 182 20.80 -13.00 -23.98
C GLU A 182 20.20 -11.58 -23.98
N VAL A 183 20.69 -10.69 -23.11
CA VAL A 183 20.30 -9.27 -23.08
C VAL A 183 20.83 -8.55 -24.33
N ILE A 184 22.11 -8.73 -24.67
CA ILE A 184 22.71 -8.15 -25.89
C ILE A 184 21.96 -8.62 -27.14
N THR A 185 21.60 -9.90 -27.20
CA THR A 185 20.80 -10.45 -28.30
C THR A 185 19.45 -9.74 -28.40
N GLN A 186 18.78 -9.51 -27.27
CA GLN A 186 17.51 -8.78 -27.24
C GLN A 186 17.65 -7.32 -27.69
N VAL A 187 18.71 -6.63 -27.27
CA VAL A 187 19.01 -5.27 -27.73
C VAL A 187 19.10 -5.22 -29.25
N TRP A 188 19.82 -6.16 -29.87
CA TRP A 188 19.93 -6.26 -31.33
C TRP A 188 18.61 -6.64 -32.01
N VAL A 189 17.86 -7.59 -31.47
CA VAL A 189 16.56 -8.01 -32.03
C VAL A 189 15.56 -6.85 -32.01
N LEU A 190 15.49 -6.09 -30.91
CA LEU A 190 14.59 -4.95 -30.78
C LEU A 190 15.00 -3.79 -31.68
N LEU A 191 16.30 -3.50 -31.78
CA LEU A 191 16.84 -2.45 -32.65
C LEU A 191 16.60 -2.77 -34.13
N LEU A 192 17.03 -3.95 -34.59
CA LEU A 192 16.87 -4.36 -35.99
C LEU A 192 15.39 -4.57 -36.34
N GLY A 193 14.57 -5.07 -35.42
CA GLY A 193 13.13 -5.18 -35.59
C GLY A 193 12.47 -3.82 -35.76
N GLY A 194 12.80 -2.84 -34.90
CA GLY A 194 12.29 -1.47 -35.01
C GLY A 194 12.70 -0.78 -36.31
N LEU A 195 13.98 -0.87 -36.70
CA LEU A 195 14.48 -0.32 -37.96
C LEU A 195 13.89 -1.02 -39.19
N GLY A 196 13.69 -2.33 -39.12
CA GLY A 196 13.05 -3.13 -40.17
C GLY A 196 11.59 -2.71 -40.38
N ILE A 197 10.82 -2.56 -39.30
CA ILE A 197 9.44 -2.06 -39.36
C ILE A 197 9.40 -0.63 -39.93
N ALA A 198 10.34 0.24 -39.54
CA ALA A 198 10.45 1.59 -40.08
C ALA A 198 10.64 1.59 -41.60
N GLY A 199 11.53 0.73 -42.11
CA GLY A 199 11.77 0.58 -43.55
C GLY A 199 10.55 0.03 -44.30
N VAL A 200 9.82 -0.93 -43.72
CA VAL A 200 8.56 -1.44 -44.29
C VAL A 200 7.51 -0.34 -44.35
N LEU A 201 7.38 0.48 -43.29
CA LEU A 201 6.45 1.61 -43.26
C LEU A 201 6.81 2.68 -44.29
N ASP A 202 8.09 2.99 -44.50
CA ASP A 202 8.53 3.92 -45.55
C ASP A 202 8.12 3.45 -46.96
N VAL A 203 8.30 2.16 -47.25
CA VAL A 203 7.86 1.57 -48.53
C VAL A 203 6.33 1.60 -48.65
N TRP A 204 5.62 1.26 -47.58
CA TRP A 204 4.16 1.24 -47.57
C TRP A 204 3.53 2.64 -47.66
N ALA A 205 4.18 3.65 -47.10
CA ALA A 205 3.77 5.05 -47.20
C ALA A 205 4.18 5.69 -48.54
N GLY A 206 5.00 5.01 -49.36
CA GLY A 206 5.46 5.53 -50.65
C GLY A 206 6.51 6.63 -50.53
N HIS A 207 7.34 6.61 -49.48
CA HIS A 207 8.35 7.64 -49.26
C HIS A 207 9.50 7.56 -50.26
N THR A 208 9.81 8.68 -50.91
CA THR A 208 10.96 8.81 -51.81
C THR A 208 12.28 8.82 -51.05
N THR A 209 12.27 9.36 -49.83
CA THR A 209 13.38 9.32 -48.88
C THR A 209 12.89 8.60 -47.62
N PRO A 210 13.60 7.56 -47.13
CA PRO A 210 13.12 6.70 -46.04
C PRO A 210 13.14 7.45 -44.69
N THR A 211 12.14 8.30 -44.50
CA THR A 211 12.09 9.30 -43.43
C THR A 211 11.82 8.63 -42.09
N LEU A 212 10.95 7.62 -42.03
CA LEU A 212 10.70 6.88 -40.79
C LEU A 212 11.94 6.09 -40.36
N PHE A 213 12.67 5.49 -41.30
CA PHE A 213 13.92 4.81 -41.01
C PHE A 213 14.95 5.76 -40.39
N TYR A 214 15.13 6.96 -40.95
CA TYR A 214 16.05 7.95 -40.38
C TYR A 214 15.59 8.47 -39.01
N LEU A 215 14.28 8.64 -38.80
CA LEU A 215 13.72 9.00 -37.50
C LEU A 215 13.95 7.89 -36.46
N ALA A 216 13.72 6.63 -36.82
CA ALA A 216 13.95 5.48 -35.96
C ALA A 216 15.45 5.31 -35.64
N LEU A 217 16.33 5.52 -36.62
CA LEU A 217 17.79 5.48 -36.44
C LEU A 217 18.27 6.62 -35.52
N GLY A 218 17.81 7.84 -35.76
CA GLY A 218 18.13 9.00 -34.93
C GLY A 218 17.63 8.85 -33.49
N GLY A 219 16.41 8.34 -33.30
CA GLY A 219 15.85 8.02 -31.99
C GLY A 219 16.62 6.92 -31.26
N SER A 220 17.04 5.87 -31.98
CA SER A 220 17.87 4.79 -31.43
C SER A 220 19.26 5.28 -31.00
N LEU A 221 19.84 6.22 -31.76
CA LEU A 221 21.09 6.89 -31.39
C LEU A 221 20.91 7.79 -30.17
N LEU A 222 19.83 8.57 -30.11
CA LEU A 222 19.49 9.40 -28.94
C LEU A 222 19.36 8.55 -27.67
N SER A 223 18.69 7.40 -27.78
CA SER A 223 18.54 6.41 -26.71
C SER A 223 19.88 5.83 -26.26
N TYR A 224 20.77 5.54 -27.22
CA TYR A 224 22.13 5.09 -26.91
C TYR A 224 22.93 6.15 -26.15
N ILE A 225 23.00 7.40 -26.65
CA ILE A 225 23.78 8.47 -26.00
C ILE A 225 23.19 8.91 -24.66
N TYR A 226 21.90 8.66 -24.42
CA TYR A 226 21.26 8.89 -23.14
C TYR A 226 21.82 7.96 -22.05
N SER A 227 22.02 6.67 -22.37
CA SER A 227 22.40 5.63 -21.41
C SER A 227 23.89 5.28 -21.40
N ALA A 228 24.56 5.36 -22.56
CA ALA A 228 25.91 4.83 -22.79
C ALA A 228 27.01 5.92 -22.73
N PRO A 229 28.24 5.56 -22.31
CA PRO A 229 29.42 6.42 -22.48
C PRO A 229 29.74 6.69 -23.97
N PRO A 230 30.36 7.84 -24.32
CA PRO A 230 30.96 8.84 -23.43
C PRO A 230 30.03 9.97 -22.98
N LEU A 231 28.83 10.13 -23.57
CA LEU A 231 27.96 11.27 -23.30
C LEU A 231 27.03 11.07 -22.09
N LYS A 232 26.44 9.87 -21.95
CA LYS A 232 25.53 9.46 -20.86
C LYS A 232 24.64 10.61 -20.35
N LEU A 233 23.78 11.15 -21.23
CA LEU A 233 23.03 12.41 -20.99
C LEU A 233 22.26 12.45 -19.67
N LYS A 234 21.80 11.29 -19.18
CA LYS A 234 21.09 11.17 -17.90
C LYS A 234 21.89 11.61 -16.66
N GLN A 235 23.20 11.80 -16.78
CA GLN A 235 24.01 12.38 -15.69
C GLN A 235 23.70 13.86 -15.43
N ASN A 236 23.18 14.58 -16.43
CA ASN A 236 22.81 15.98 -16.32
C ASN A 236 21.28 16.12 -16.31
N GLY A 237 20.72 16.60 -15.19
CA GLY A 237 19.26 16.74 -15.02
C GLY A 237 18.57 17.64 -16.05
N TRP A 238 19.27 18.58 -16.70
CA TRP A 238 18.66 19.40 -17.76
C TRP A 238 18.64 18.67 -19.10
N VAL A 239 19.81 18.24 -19.56
CA VAL A 239 19.96 17.62 -20.89
C VAL A 239 19.31 16.24 -20.93
N GLY A 240 19.43 15.47 -19.85
CA GLY A 240 18.76 14.19 -19.69
C GLY A 240 17.24 14.32 -19.72
N ASN A 241 16.66 15.21 -18.93
CA ASN A 241 15.21 15.36 -18.86
C ASN A 241 14.63 15.95 -20.16
N PHE A 242 15.35 16.83 -20.85
CA PHE A 242 14.93 17.31 -22.17
C PHE A 242 15.01 16.21 -23.23
N ALA A 243 16.08 15.41 -23.25
CA ALA A 243 16.21 14.26 -24.15
C ALA A 243 15.07 13.24 -23.91
N LEU A 244 14.72 13.00 -22.63
CA LEU A 244 13.59 12.18 -22.25
C LEU A 244 12.29 12.77 -22.79
N GLY A 245 11.99 14.04 -22.50
CA GLY A 245 10.79 14.73 -23.02
C GLY A 245 10.68 14.70 -24.54
N ALA A 246 11.77 14.98 -25.26
CA ALA A 246 11.82 14.94 -26.72
C ALA A 246 11.59 13.54 -27.29
N SER A 247 12.10 12.50 -26.61
CA SER A 247 11.90 11.12 -27.05
C SER A 247 10.46 10.62 -26.89
N TYR A 248 9.74 11.10 -25.88
CA TYR A 248 8.35 10.71 -25.63
C TYR A 248 7.32 11.54 -26.39
N ILE A 249 7.67 12.77 -26.78
CA ILE A 249 6.76 13.73 -27.41
C ILE A 249 7.10 13.92 -28.90
N SER A 250 8.31 14.41 -29.20
CA SER A 250 8.66 14.81 -30.57
C SER A 250 8.81 13.62 -31.50
N LEU A 251 9.60 12.62 -31.13
CA LEU A 251 9.90 11.49 -32.03
C LEU A 251 8.66 10.68 -32.45
N PRO A 252 7.74 10.31 -31.55
CA PRO A 252 6.54 9.55 -31.94
C PRO A 252 5.58 10.40 -32.75
N TRP A 253 5.47 11.70 -32.43
CA TRP A 253 4.68 12.63 -33.23
C TRP A 253 5.23 12.76 -34.65
N TRP A 254 6.56 12.89 -34.80
CA TRP A 254 7.20 12.95 -36.11
C TRP A 254 6.99 11.67 -36.90
N ALA A 255 7.06 10.50 -36.24
CA ALA A 255 6.79 9.23 -36.89
C ALA A 255 5.34 9.14 -37.40
N GLY A 256 4.36 9.55 -36.60
CA GLY A 256 2.95 9.60 -37.01
C GLY A 256 2.68 10.62 -38.12
N GLN A 257 3.25 11.82 -38.00
CA GLN A 257 3.12 12.88 -39.00
C GLN A 257 3.75 12.46 -40.33
N ALA A 258 4.96 11.91 -40.30
CA ALA A 258 5.67 11.46 -41.49
C ALA A 258 4.95 10.29 -42.17
N LEU A 259 4.26 9.43 -41.42
CA LEU A 259 3.58 8.26 -41.99
C LEU A 259 2.38 8.63 -42.88
N PHE A 260 1.68 9.72 -42.57
CA PHE A 260 0.47 10.14 -43.28
C PHE A 260 0.63 11.48 -44.01
N GLY A 261 1.69 12.23 -43.75
CA GLY A 261 1.92 13.54 -44.35
C GLY A 261 3.39 13.92 -44.38
N THR A 262 3.66 15.21 -44.60
CA THR A 262 5.03 15.73 -44.65
C THR A 262 5.44 16.32 -43.31
N LEU A 263 6.67 16.06 -42.91
CA LEU A 263 7.26 16.65 -41.72
C LEU A 263 7.72 18.08 -42.06
N THR A 264 6.90 19.07 -41.70
CA THR A 264 7.22 20.48 -41.94
C THR A 264 8.10 21.04 -40.82
N PRO A 265 8.93 22.08 -41.08
CA PRO A 265 9.71 22.75 -40.04
C PRO A 265 8.86 23.26 -38.87
N ASP A 266 7.63 23.72 -39.15
CA ASP A 266 6.70 24.19 -38.12
C ASP A 266 6.32 23.08 -37.13
N VAL A 267 6.04 21.87 -37.61
CA VAL A 267 5.72 20.72 -36.75
C VAL A 267 6.94 20.33 -35.90
N VAL A 268 8.13 20.32 -36.50
CA VAL A 268 9.39 20.00 -35.79
C VAL A 268 9.66 21.01 -34.68
N VAL A 269 9.57 22.31 -34.97
CA VAL A 269 9.79 23.37 -33.98
C VAL A 269 8.73 23.32 -32.88
N LEU A 270 7.46 23.18 -33.23
CA LEU A 270 6.35 23.17 -32.28
C LEU A 270 6.47 22.00 -31.29
N THR A 271 6.77 20.80 -31.79
CA THR A 271 6.90 19.59 -30.96
C THR A 271 8.18 19.60 -30.10
N LEU A 272 9.29 20.17 -30.59
CA LEU A 272 10.50 20.38 -29.77
C LEU A 272 10.25 21.40 -28.65
N LEU A 273 9.55 22.49 -28.93
CA LEU A 273 9.13 23.44 -27.90
C LEU A 273 8.20 22.75 -26.89
N TYR A 274 7.23 21.96 -27.36
CA TYR A 274 6.35 21.19 -26.48
C TYR A 274 7.09 20.13 -25.65
N SER A 275 8.25 19.66 -26.12
CA SER A 275 9.11 18.73 -25.37
C SER A 275 9.75 19.38 -24.13
N ILE A 276 9.77 20.72 -24.04
CA ILE A 276 10.10 21.45 -22.82
C ILE A 276 9.03 21.25 -21.75
N ALA A 277 7.75 21.04 -22.11
CA ALA A 277 6.75 20.61 -21.14
C ALA A 277 7.01 19.16 -20.66
N GLY A 278 7.56 18.32 -21.55
CA GLY A 278 8.04 16.98 -21.20
C GLY A 278 9.17 16.97 -20.15
N LEU A 279 10.02 18.01 -20.14
CA LEU A 279 10.99 18.27 -19.06
C LEU A 279 10.29 18.38 -17.70
N GLY A 280 9.17 19.11 -17.64
CA GLY A 280 8.38 19.28 -16.42
C GLY A 280 7.88 17.94 -15.87
N ILE A 281 7.31 17.08 -16.73
CA ILE A 281 6.83 15.75 -16.34
C ILE A 281 7.99 14.87 -15.84
N ALA A 282 9.16 14.94 -16.48
CA ALA A 282 10.34 14.23 -16.01
C ALA A 282 10.76 14.66 -14.59
N ILE A 283 10.72 15.96 -14.31
CA ILE A 283 11.01 16.51 -12.97
C ILE A 283 10.02 16.00 -11.92
N VAL A 284 8.73 15.78 -12.28
CA VAL A 284 7.75 15.19 -11.35
C VAL A 284 8.21 13.82 -10.85
N ASN A 285 8.81 13.01 -11.73
CA ASN A 285 9.32 11.69 -11.36
C ASN A 285 10.60 11.77 -10.52
N ASP A 286 11.46 12.75 -10.77
CA ASP A 286 12.71 12.96 -10.02
C ASP A 286 12.45 13.28 -8.53
N PHE A 287 11.29 13.84 -8.18
CA PHE A 287 10.93 14.07 -6.77
C PHE A 287 10.84 12.78 -5.95
N LYS A 288 10.61 11.63 -6.57
CA LYS A 288 10.58 10.33 -5.88
C LYS A 288 11.96 9.71 -5.70
N SER A 289 12.95 10.11 -6.48
CA SER A 289 14.28 9.50 -6.51
C SER A 289 15.36 10.36 -5.85
N VAL A 290 15.03 11.54 -5.29
CA VAL A 290 16.01 12.51 -4.75
C VAL A 290 17.05 11.89 -3.82
N GLU A 291 16.64 11.02 -2.91
CA GLU A 291 17.54 10.37 -1.95
C GLU A 291 18.49 9.38 -2.64
N GLY A 292 17.98 8.60 -3.60
CA GLY A 292 18.76 7.67 -4.41
C GLY A 292 19.70 8.39 -5.39
N ASP A 293 19.21 9.41 -6.10
CA ASP A 293 19.98 10.21 -7.05
C ASP A 293 21.17 10.89 -6.37
N ARG A 294 20.96 11.42 -5.15
CA ARG A 294 22.02 11.99 -4.32
C ARG A 294 23.07 10.96 -3.95
N ALA A 295 22.65 9.75 -3.55
CA ALA A 295 23.57 8.67 -3.21
C ALA A 295 24.40 8.17 -4.41
N MET A 296 23.88 8.31 -5.63
CA MET A 296 24.53 7.89 -6.88
C MET A 296 25.34 9.01 -7.56
N GLY A 297 25.40 10.20 -6.97
CA GLY A 297 26.10 11.35 -7.54
C GLY A 297 25.43 11.97 -8.77
N LEU A 298 24.15 11.65 -9.02
CA LEU A 298 23.36 12.24 -10.11
C LEU A 298 22.92 13.66 -9.74
N GLN A 299 23.00 14.58 -10.70
CA GLN A 299 22.57 15.97 -10.54
C GLN A 299 21.16 16.16 -11.10
N SER A 300 20.17 15.42 -10.57
CA SER A 300 18.76 15.66 -10.90
C SER A 300 18.31 17.03 -10.40
N LEU A 301 17.28 17.60 -11.00
CA LEU A 301 16.88 18.99 -10.72
C LEU A 301 16.46 19.21 -9.25
N PRO A 302 15.73 18.29 -8.58
CA PRO A 302 15.47 18.39 -7.15
C PRO A 302 16.73 18.26 -6.28
N VAL A 303 17.74 17.50 -6.72
CA VAL A 303 19.03 17.37 -6.01
C VAL A 303 19.87 18.65 -6.16
N ALA A 304 19.93 19.22 -7.36
CA ALA A 304 20.75 20.37 -7.68
C ALA A 304 20.19 21.69 -7.12
N PHE A 305 18.86 21.89 -7.14
CA PHE A 305 18.22 23.15 -6.75
C PHE A 305 17.39 23.06 -5.47
N GLY A 306 17.21 21.86 -4.91
CA GLY A 306 16.29 21.61 -3.80
C GLY A 306 14.83 21.48 -4.24
N THR A 307 14.02 20.84 -3.40
CA THR A 307 12.62 20.49 -3.70
C THR A 307 11.73 21.70 -3.95
N GLU A 308 11.94 22.79 -3.19
CA GLU A 308 11.17 24.03 -3.31
C GLU A 308 11.43 24.79 -4.62
N ALA A 309 12.67 24.85 -5.09
CA ALA A 309 12.95 25.48 -6.38
C ALA A 309 12.52 24.58 -7.54
N ALA A 310 12.75 23.27 -7.43
CA ALA A 310 12.41 22.30 -8.46
C ALA A 310 10.90 22.26 -8.77
N LYS A 311 10.02 22.45 -7.76
CA LYS A 311 8.57 22.39 -8.01
C LYS A 311 8.09 23.58 -8.84
N TRP A 312 8.67 24.75 -8.61
CA TRP A 312 8.41 25.95 -9.41
C TRP A 312 9.03 25.87 -10.79
N ILE A 313 10.23 25.29 -10.93
CA ILE A 313 10.83 25.03 -12.25
C ILE A 313 9.93 24.09 -13.06
N CYS A 314 9.43 23.01 -12.45
CA CYS A 314 8.52 22.05 -13.08
C CYS A 314 7.23 22.71 -13.58
N VAL A 315 6.51 23.41 -12.69
CA VAL A 315 5.24 24.09 -13.05
C VAL A 315 5.47 25.16 -14.11
N SER A 316 6.51 25.98 -13.95
CA SER A 316 6.84 27.04 -14.91
C SER A 316 7.19 26.48 -16.29
N ALA A 317 7.94 25.37 -16.36
CA ALA A 317 8.29 24.73 -17.63
C ALA A 317 7.04 24.24 -18.38
N ILE A 318 6.06 23.69 -17.67
CA ILE A 318 4.81 23.20 -18.27
C ILE A 318 3.96 24.39 -18.74
N ASP A 319 3.65 25.33 -17.84
CA ASP A 319 2.69 26.40 -18.10
C ASP A 319 3.21 27.40 -19.13
N VAL A 320 4.48 27.83 -19.03
CA VAL A 320 5.08 28.76 -20.00
C VAL A 320 5.10 28.15 -21.40
N THR A 321 5.40 26.85 -21.51
CA THR A 321 5.40 26.16 -22.80
C THR A 321 4.00 26.12 -23.40
N GLN A 322 2.99 25.74 -22.61
CA GLN A 322 1.60 25.68 -23.09
C GLN A 322 1.03 27.05 -23.45
N LEU A 323 1.33 28.09 -22.67
CA LEU A 323 0.96 29.47 -22.97
C LEU A 323 1.67 30.00 -24.22
N SER A 324 2.94 29.62 -24.43
CA SER A 324 3.68 29.98 -25.65
C SER A 324 3.08 29.33 -26.89
N VAL A 325 2.63 28.06 -26.79
CA VAL A 325 1.91 27.37 -27.88
C VAL A 325 0.56 28.04 -28.15
N ALA A 326 -0.19 28.40 -27.10
CA ALA A 326 -1.44 29.14 -27.26
C ALA A 326 -1.22 30.49 -27.96
N GLY A 327 -0.16 31.23 -27.57
CA GLY A 327 0.24 32.48 -28.22
C GLY A 327 0.63 32.30 -29.69
N TYR A 328 1.38 31.24 -30.02
CA TYR A 328 1.72 30.89 -31.40
C TYR A 328 0.47 30.57 -32.25
N LEU A 329 -0.49 29.82 -31.68
CA LEU A 329 -1.75 29.50 -32.36
C LEU A 329 -2.60 30.76 -32.62
N LEU A 330 -2.63 31.71 -31.69
CA LEU A 330 -3.28 33.01 -31.88
C LEU A 330 -2.60 33.82 -32.99
N ALA A 331 -1.26 33.92 -32.96
CA ALA A 331 -0.48 34.63 -33.97
C ALA A 331 -0.62 34.00 -35.37
N SER A 332 -0.85 32.69 -35.44
CA SER A 332 -1.06 31.94 -36.69
C SER A 332 -2.51 31.99 -37.20
N GLY A 333 -3.39 32.82 -36.62
CA GLY A 333 -4.77 32.98 -37.05
C GLY A 333 -5.69 31.80 -36.71
N LYS A 334 -5.35 30.99 -35.70
CA LYS A 334 -6.09 29.79 -35.26
C LYS A 334 -6.73 29.99 -33.87
N PRO A 335 -7.68 30.94 -33.70
CA PRO A 335 -8.16 31.35 -32.39
C PRO A 335 -8.95 30.26 -31.64
N TYR A 336 -9.70 29.42 -32.35
CA TYR A 336 -10.48 28.35 -31.70
C TYR A 336 -9.60 27.29 -31.04
N TYR A 337 -8.49 26.90 -31.68
CA TYR A 337 -7.53 25.95 -31.11
C TYR A 337 -6.78 26.56 -29.92
N ALA A 338 -6.43 27.85 -29.99
CA ALA A 338 -5.81 28.55 -28.88
C ALA A 338 -6.77 28.68 -27.67
N LEU A 339 -8.04 29.01 -27.90
CA LEU A 339 -9.05 29.10 -26.84
C LEU A 339 -9.31 27.74 -26.19
N ALA A 340 -9.38 26.66 -26.98
CA ALA A 340 -9.49 25.30 -26.46
C ALA A 340 -8.29 24.93 -25.58
N LEU A 341 -7.07 25.26 -26.02
CA LEU A 341 -5.86 25.02 -25.23
C LEU A 341 -5.86 25.84 -23.93
N LEU A 342 -6.21 27.13 -23.98
CA LEU A 342 -6.31 27.98 -22.78
C LEU A 342 -7.37 27.45 -21.79
N ALA A 343 -8.50 26.95 -22.29
CA ALA A 343 -9.53 26.34 -21.45
C ALA A 343 -9.03 25.07 -20.73
N LEU A 344 -8.13 24.31 -21.35
CA LEU A 344 -7.50 23.12 -20.74
C LEU A 344 -6.40 23.47 -19.72
N ILE A 345 -5.70 24.61 -19.91
CA ILE A 345 -4.65 25.07 -18.99
C ILE A 345 -5.24 25.51 -17.63
N ILE A 346 -6.41 26.15 -17.61
CA ILE A 346 -7.02 26.67 -16.37
C ILE A 346 -7.21 25.58 -15.28
N PRO A 347 -7.89 24.44 -15.53
CA PRO A 347 -8.02 23.39 -14.53
C PRO A 347 -6.67 22.76 -14.17
N GLN A 348 -5.74 22.64 -15.11
CA GLN A 348 -4.38 22.16 -14.84
C GLN A 348 -3.67 23.04 -13.81
N ILE A 349 -3.69 24.36 -13.97
CA ILE A 349 -3.10 25.31 -13.02
C ILE A 349 -3.76 25.18 -11.66
N VAL A 350 -5.09 25.08 -11.60
CA VAL A 350 -5.81 24.87 -10.33
C VAL A 350 -5.32 23.60 -9.63
N PHE A 351 -5.10 22.50 -10.36
CA PHE A 351 -4.59 21.26 -9.78
C PHE A 351 -3.12 21.33 -9.35
N GLN A 352 -2.28 22.08 -10.08
CA GLN A 352 -0.90 22.36 -9.65
C GLN A 352 -0.87 23.04 -8.27
N PHE A 353 -1.69 24.08 -8.07
CA PHE A 353 -1.79 24.77 -6.78
C PHE A 353 -2.46 23.93 -5.69
N LYS A 354 -3.46 23.12 -6.06
CA LYS A 354 -4.23 22.32 -5.09
C LYS A 354 -3.44 21.12 -4.58
N TYR A 355 -2.66 20.48 -5.43
CA TYR A 355 -1.99 19.21 -5.18
C TYR A 355 -0.46 19.34 -5.25
N PHE A 356 0.09 19.61 -6.44
CA PHE A 356 1.52 19.47 -6.71
C PHE A 356 2.41 20.45 -5.93
N LEU A 357 2.05 21.74 -5.87
CA LEU A 357 2.85 22.76 -5.18
C LEU A 357 2.81 22.66 -3.65
N LYS A 358 1.80 21.96 -3.08
CA LYS A 358 1.69 21.72 -1.64
C LYS A 358 2.67 20.65 -1.18
N ASP A 359 2.69 19.53 -1.89
CA ASP A 359 3.59 18.43 -1.62
C ASP A 359 3.77 17.59 -2.90
N PRO A 360 4.89 17.79 -3.63
CA PRO A 360 5.12 17.13 -4.92
C PRO A 360 5.44 15.65 -4.77
N VAL A 361 5.77 15.15 -3.58
CA VAL A 361 6.05 13.72 -3.33
C VAL A 361 4.77 13.00 -2.95
N LYS A 362 3.93 13.60 -2.11
CA LYS A 362 2.70 12.96 -1.62
C LYS A 362 1.56 12.92 -2.64
N TYR A 363 1.42 13.95 -3.47
CA TYR A 363 0.28 14.10 -4.37
C TYR A 363 0.60 13.89 -5.86
N ASP A 364 1.77 13.36 -6.17
CA ASP A 364 2.25 13.21 -7.55
C ASP A 364 1.28 12.35 -8.41
N VAL A 365 0.81 11.20 -7.89
CA VAL A 365 -0.10 10.30 -8.61
C VAL A 365 -1.44 10.99 -8.85
N LYS A 366 -1.98 11.69 -7.84
CA LYS A 366 -3.23 12.45 -7.97
C LYS A 366 -3.07 13.55 -9.02
N TYR A 367 -1.95 14.26 -9.04
CA TYR A 367 -1.66 15.28 -10.06
C TYR A 367 -1.54 14.69 -11.48
N GLN A 368 -0.78 13.61 -11.65
CA GLN A 368 -0.61 12.92 -12.94
C GLN A 368 -1.94 12.37 -13.48
N CYS A 369 -2.79 11.78 -12.63
CA CYS A 369 -4.13 11.32 -13.03
C CYS A 369 -5.03 12.49 -13.47
N THR A 370 -4.99 13.63 -12.78
CA THR A 370 -5.78 14.81 -13.19
C THR A 370 -5.32 15.41 -14.51
N ALA A 371 -4.03 15.28 -14.85
CA ALA A 371 -3.47 15.76 -16.11
C ALA A 371 -3.89 14.91 -17.33
N ILE A 372 -4.15 13.61 -17.14
CA ILE A 372 -4.54 12.67 -18.21
C ILE A 372 -6.06 12.71 -18.47
N PHE A 373 -6.89 12.89 -17.43
CA PHE A 373 -8.36 12.80 -17.51
C PHE A 373 -9.09 14.15 -17.54
N GLY A 374 -8.45 15.21 -18.03
CA GLY A 374 -8.95 16.60 -18.03
C GLY A 374 -10.33 16.86 -18.66
N ALA A 375 -10.98 15.88 -19.30
CA ALA A 375 -12.37 15.99 -19.77
C ALA A 375 -13.42 15.44 -18.78
N GLY A 376 -13.00 14.65 -17.78
CA GLY A 376 -13.90 13.92 -16.88
C GLY A 376 -14.56 14.76 -15.78
N TYR A 377 -14.11 16.00 -15.54
CA TYR A 377 -14.65 16.87 -14.48
C TYR A 377 -15.56 18.00 -14.96
N ILE A 378 -15.73 18.18 -16.29
CA ILE A 378 -16.88 18.94 -16.84
C ILE A 378 -18.22 18.21 -16.50
N ARG A 379 -18.12 16.93 -16.09
CA ARG A 379 -19.17 16.06 -15.51
C ARG A 379 -19.88 16.64 -14.29
N ASP A 380 -19.15 17.30 -13.36
CA ASP A 380 -19.71 17.68 -12.06
C ASP A 380 -20.26 19.12 -12.06
N GLY A 381 -19.96 19.92 -13.10
CA GLY A 381 -20.40 21.32 -13.20
C GLY A 381 -21.74 21.55 -13.90
N PHE A 382 -22.23 20.62 -14.74
CA PHE A 382 -23.36 20.88 -15.65
C PHE A 382 -24.56 19.92 -15.59
N GLY A 383 -24.57 18.90 -14.73
CA GLY A 383 -25.82 18.22 -14.32
C GLY A 383 -26.65 17.54 -15.42
N ILE A 384 -26.04 16.99 -16.48
CA ILE A 384 -26.76 16.28 -17.55
C ILE A 384 -26.69 14.76 -17.32
N LYS A 385 -27.82 14.14 -16.92
CA LYS A 385 -27.95 12.73 -16.52
C LYS A 385 -28.13 11.71 -17.66
N SER A 386 -28.25 12.13 -18.92
CA SER A 386 -28.76 11.26 -19.99
C SER A 386 -27.70 10.58 -20.89
N LEU A 387 -26.41 10.68 -20.59
CA LEU A 387 -25.34 10.05 -21.39
C LEU A 387 -24.78 8.74 -20.78
N ASN A 388 -25.46 8.19 -19.77
CA ASN A 388 -25.02 6.97 -19.07
C ASN A 388 -25.06 5.70 -19.93
N GLU A 389 -25.82 5.70 -21.03
CA GLU A 389 -26.10 4.48 -21.80
C GLU A 389 -25.30 4.35 -23.11
N LEU A 390 -24.58 5.38 -23.58
CA LEU A 390 -23.87 5.31 -24.87
C LEU A 390 -22.36 5.02 -24.81
N CYS A 391 -21.69 5.18 -23.65
CA CYS A 391 -20.23 4.94 -23.52
C CYS A 391 -19.87 3.61 -22.85
N CYS A 392 -20.86 2.75 -22.57
CA CYS A 392 -20.65 1.49 -21.84
C CYS A 392 -20.31 0.27 -22.73
N ASP A 393 -20.21 0.41 -24.05
CA ASP A 393 -19.80 -0.68 -24.95
C ASP A 393 -18.67 -0.24 -25.88
N GLY A 394 -17.45 -0.74 -25.65
CA GLY A 394 -16.33 -0.57 -26.59
C GLY A 394 -14.92 -0.53 -25.99
N SER A 395 -14.44 -1.68 -25.48
CA SER A 395 -13.03 -2.13 -25.59
C SER A 395 -11.89 -1.11 -25.47
N PHE A 396 -11.87 -0.26 -24.44
CA PHE A 396 -10.69 0.55 -24.08
C PHE A 396 -10.55 0.58 -22.55
N PHE A 397 -9.39 0.15 -22.06
CA PHE A 397 -9.04 0.03 -20.64
C PHE A 397 -9.92 -0.91 -19.80
N ASN A 398 -9.50 -2.17 -19.69
CA ASN A 398 -9.74 -2.96 -18.49
C ASN A 398 -8.92 -2.40 -17.30
N LEU A 399 -9.25 -1.16 -16.90
CA LEU A 399 -8.99 -0.61 -15.56
C LEU A 399 -10.15 -0.91 -14.60
N ARG A 400 -11.14 -1.70 -15.03
CA ARG A 400 -12.27 -2.14 -14.21
C ARG A 400 -11.86 -3.03 -13.03
N GLU A 401 -10.68 -3.66 -13.07
CA GLU A 401 -10.16 -4.45 -11.96
C GLU A 401 -9.34 -3.65 -10.93
N MET A 402 -9.10 -2.35 -11.15
CA MET A 402 -8.53 -1.43 -10.14
C MET A 402 -9.55 -0.40 -9.63
N SER A 403 -10.82 -0.51 -10.04
CA SER A 403 -11.87 0.44 -9.65
C SER A 403 -13.08 -0.23 -8.98
N SER A 404 -12.95 -1.47 -8.49
CA SER A 404 -13.95 -2.04 -7.56
C SER A 404 -13.67 -1.70 -6.11
N ASP A 405 -12.53 -1.08 -5.82
CA ASP A 405 -12.30 -0.41 -4.55
C ASP A 405 -12.56 1.07 -4.81
N ASP A 406 -13.80 1.47 -4.54
CA ASP A 406 -14.13 2.84 -4.18
C ASP A 406 -13.25 3.21 -2.96
N GLU A 407 -11.98 3.54 -3.18
CA GLU A 407 -11.22 4.41 -2.28
C GLU A 407 -11.83 5.81 -2.42
N ARG A 408 -13.04 5.94 -1.87
CA ARG A 408 -13.50 7.17 -1.29
C ARG A 408 -12.35 7.64 -0.41
N ASP A 409 -11.84 8.85 -0.64
CA ASP A 409 -11.20 9.65 0.40
C ASP A 409 -12.26 9.88 1.52
N GLU A 410 -12.72 8.82 2.19
CA GLU A 410 -13.42 8.87 3.45
C GLU A 410 -12.37 9.31 4.45
N LYS A 411 -12.39 10.60 4.76
CA LYS A 411 -11.78 11.16 5.96
C LYS A 411 -11.94 10.13 7.08
N GLU A 412 -10.82 9.54 7.53
CA GLU A 412 -10.83 8.44 8.50
C GLU A 412 -11.75 8.82 9.67
N LEU A 413 -12.90 8.15 9.74
CA LEU A 413 -13.96 8.51 10.66
C LEU A 413 -13.56 8.03 12.05
N ASP A 414 -13.28 8.99 12.93
CA ASP A 414 -12.84 8.73 14.30
C ASP A 414 -13.94 9.07 15.33
N LEU A 415 -13.60 8.93 16.61
CA LEU A 415 -14.52 9.21 17.72
C LEU A 415 -14.86 10.70 17.89
N THR A 416 -14.31 11.61 17.07
CA THR A 416 -14.74 13.02 17.08
C THR A 416 -16.13 13.20 16.51
N SER A 417 -16.59 12.26 15.68
CA SER A 417 -17.95 12.25 15.14
C SER A 417 -18.92 11.56 16.10
N PRO A 418 -20.00 12.24 16.56
CA PRO A 418 -21.03 11.61 17.39
C PRO A 418 -21.73 10.44 16.72
N GLU A 419 -21.82 10.45 15.38
CA GLU A 419 -22.41 9.36 14.61
C GLU A 419 -21.59 8.08 14.72
N VAL A 420 -20.25 8.20 14.68
CA VAL A 420 -19.33 7.06 14.83
C VAL A 420 -19.47 6.44 16.21
N VAL A 421 -19.47 7.27 17.26
CA VAL A 421 -19.70 6.81 18.65
C VAL A 421 -21.03 6.10 18.79
N THR A 422 -22.09 6.61 18.13
CA THR A 422 -23.42 6.00 18.16
C THR A 422 -23.43 4.63 17.48
N LYS A 423 -22.74 4.47 16.35
CA LYS A 423 -22.61 3.18 15.65
C LYS A 423 -21.86 2.15 16.49
N TYR A 424 -20.74 2.52 17.10
CA TYR A 424 -20.02 1.65 18.05
C TYR A 424 -20.91 1.23 19.23
N LYS A 425 -21.60 2.18 19.87
CA LYS A 425 -22.48 1.88 21.01
C LYS A 425 -23.68 1.00 20.63
N SER A 426 -24.24 1.22 19.44
CA SER A 426 -25.34 0.39 18.94
C SER A 426 -24.88 -1.04 18.64
N ALA A 427 -23.71 -1.20 18.00
CA ALA A 427 -23.12 -2.53 17.77
C ALA A 427 -22.80 -3.24 19.10
N ALA A 428 -22.28 -2.50 20.08
CA ALA A 428 -22.01 -3.03 21.42
C ALA A 428 -23.28 -3.44 22.18
N GLU A 429 -24.36 -2.66 22.08
CA GLU A 429 -25.64 -3.03 22.70
C GLU A 429 -26.19 -4.35 22.12
N ILE A 430 -26.12 -4.52 20.80
CA ILE A 430 -26.55 -5.75 20.13
C ILE A 430 -25.70 -6.93 20.58
N VAL A 431 -24.37 -6.80 20.58
CA VAL A 431 -23.49 -7.93 20.94
C VAL A 431 -23.58 -8.28 22.43
N ASN A 432 -23.77 -7.30 23.32
CA ASN A 432 -24.00 -7.57 24.75
C ASN A 432 -25.31 -8.34 24.97
N LYS A 433 -26.38 -8.00 24.24
CA LYS A 433 -27.66 -8.74 24.26
C LYS A 433 -27.51 -10.13 23.65
N ALA A 434 -26.77 -10.25 22.54
CA ALA A 434 -26.48 -11.53 21.91
C ALA A 434 -25.75 -12.48 22.87
N LEU A 435 -24.75 -11.97 23.60
CA LEU A 435 -24.03 -12.72 24.62
C LEU A 435 -24.96 -13.21 25.74
N GLN A 436 -25.90 -12.39 26.20
CA GLN A 436 -26.91 -12.80 27.19
C GLN A 436 -27.81 -13.93 26.67
N VAL A 437 -28.24 -13.83 25.41
CA VAL A 437 -29.03 -14.89 24.76
C VAL A 437 -28.22 -16.17 24.68
N VAL A 438 -26.97 -16.12 24.21
CA VAL A 438 -26.08 -17.27 24.11
C VAL A 438 -25.86 -17.92 25.49
N LEU A 439 -25.57 -17.12 26.52
CA LEU A 439 -25.42 -17.61 27.90
C LEU A 439 -26.67 -18.32 28.43
N SER A 440 -27.87 -17.82 28.10
CA SER A 440 -29.13 -18.46 28.51
C SER A 440 -29.40 -19.81 27.85
N GLU A 441 -28.69 -20.11 26.76
CA GLU A 441 -28.78 -21.35 25.99
C GLU A 441 -27.66 -22.33 26.33
N CYS A 442 -26.58 -21.86 26.94
CA CYS A 442 -25.51 -22.68 27.47
C CYS A 442 -26.03 -23.51 28.66
N LYS A 443 -26.55 -24.71 28.35
CA LYS A 443 -27.05 -25.68 29.32
C LYS A 443 -26.38 -27.03 29.09
N PRO A 444 -26.27 -27.88 30.12
CA PRO A 444 -25.81 -29.25 29.94
C PRO A 444 -26.61 -29.97 28.85
N LYS A 445 -25.91 -30.75 28.02
CA LYS A 445 -26.42 -31.47 26.85
C LYS A 445 -26.86 -30.60 25.68
N ALA A 446 -26.69 -29.28 25.75
CA ALA A 446 -26.89 -28.43 24.58
C ALA A 446 -25.75 -28.65 23.57
N LYS A 447 -26.09 -28.66 22.28
CA LYS A 447 -25.10 -28.75 21.19
C LYS A 447 -24.41 -27.41 21.01
N ILE A 448 -23.09 -27.43 20.91
CA ILE A 448 -22.31 -26.20 20.71
C ILE A 448 -22.68 -25.51 19.39
N VAL A 449 -22.91 -26.28 18.33
CA VAL A 449 -23.26 -25.73 17.02
C VAL A 449 -24.58 -24.94 17.05
N ASP A 450 -25.61 -25.45 17.74
CA ASP A 450 -26.92 -24.79 17.87
C ASP A 450 -26.79 -23.45 18.62
N ILE A 451 -25.94 -23.41 19.65
CA ILE A 451 -25.65 -22.21 20.42
C ILE A 451 -24.96 -21.16 19.54
N CYS A 452 -23.95 -21.57 18.77
CA CYS A 452 -23.24 -20.69 17.84
C CYS A 452 -24.17 -20.12 16.76
N GLU A 453 -25.01 -20.95 16.16
CA GLU A 453 -26.00 -20.52 15.15
C GLU A 453 -27.00 -19.51 15.71
N LYS A 454 -27.48 -19.75 16.95
CA LYS A 454 -28.42 -18.85 17.62
C LYS A 454 -27.80 -17.48 17.92
N GLY A 455 -26.54 -17.43 18.33
CA GLY A 455 -25.81 -16.17 18.52
C GLY A 455 -25.69 -15.37 17.21
N ASP A 456 -25.25 -16.02 16.14
CA ASP A 456 -25.09 -15.38 14.82
C ASP A 456 -26.44 -14.92 14.24
N ALA A 457 -27.49 -15.73 14.39
CA ALA A 457 -28.84 -15.42 13.94
C ALA A 457 -29.41 -14.19 14.67
N PHE A 458 -29.23 -14.12 15.99
CA PHE A 458 -29.69 -12.99 16.79
C PHE A 458 -29.01 -11.69 16.35
N ILE A 459 -27.69 -11.68 16.14
CA ILE A 459 -26.97 -10.49 15.64
C ILE A 459 -27.51 -10.06 14.27
N LYS A 460 -27.69 -11.01 13.33
CA LYS A 460 -28.22 -10.73 11.99
C LYS A 460 -29.65 -10.15 12.04
N GLU A 461 -30.51 -10.69 12.89
CA GLU A 461 -31.89 -10.21 13.05
C GLU A 461 -31.93 -8.78 13.62
N GLN A 462 -31.21 -8.54 14.72
CA GLN A 462 -31.18 -7.23 15.38
C GLN A 462 -30.58 -6.15 14.47
N THR A 463 -29.43 -6.42 13.85
CA THR A 463 -28.80 -5.50 12.90
C THR A 463 -29.66 -5.27 11.66
N GLY A 464 -30.34 -6.31 11.15
CA GLY A 464 -31.25 -6.21 10.00
C GLY A 464 -32.38 -5.19 10.20
N SER A 465 -32.85 -5.02 11.44
CA SER A 465 -33.90 -4.06 11.82
C SER A 465 -33.46 -2.58 11.78
N MET A 466 -32.18 -2.29 11.97
CA MET A 466 -31.63 -0.94 12.02
C MET A 466 -31.44 -0.33 10.64
N TYR A 467 -31.43 1.00 10.50
CA TYR A 467 -31.07 1.71 9.25
C TYR A 467 -31.73 1.19 7.96
N LYS A 468 -32.96 0.67 8.02
CA LYS A 468 -33.72 0.19 6.84
C LYS A 468 -34.07 1.31 5.84
N ASN A 469 -34.35 2.51 6.36
CA ASN A 469 -34.76 3.67 5.57
C ASN A 469 -33.60 4.65 5.30
N ALA A 470 -32.35 4.22 5.49
CA ALA A 470 -31.20 5.07 5.23
C ALA A 470 -31.08 5.36 3.72
N LYS A 471 -30.74 6.62 3.37
CA LYS A 471 -30.55 7.05 1.97
C LYS A 471 -29.42 6.30 1.25
N LYS A 472 -28.50 5.70 2.02
CA LYS A 472 -27.40 4.86 1.55
C LYS A 472 -27.52 3.49 2.20
N LYS A 473 -27.19 2.43 1.45
CA LYS A 473 -27.07 1.07 1.99
C LYS A 473 -25.94 1.06 3.01
N ILE A 474 -26.25 0.72 4.26
CA ILE A 474 -25.29 0.59 5.36
C ILE A 474 -25.07 -0.89 5.60
N ASP A 475 -23.82 -1.32 5.48
CA ASP A 475 -23.41 -2.70 5.77
C ASP A 475 -23.39 -2.96 7.28
N ARG A 476 -23.86 -4.12 7.72
CA ARG A 476 -24.06 -4.45 9.14
C ARG A 476 -24.31 -5.93 9.34
N GLY A 477 -23.86 -6.45 10.47
CA GLY A 477 -24.03 -7.87 10.80
C GLY A 477 -22.99 -8.36 11.79
N VAL A 478 -22.61 -9.63 11.61
CA VAL A 478 -21.63 -10.33 12.43
C VAL A 478 -20.23 -9.84 12.07
N ALA A 479 -19.48 -9.33 13.05
CA ALA A 479 -18.09 -8.93 12.89
C ALA A 479 -17.10 -10.04 13.27
N PHE A 480 -17.49 -10.90 14.21
CA PHE A 480 -16.75 -12.10 14.56
C PHE A 480 -17.78 -13.18 14.88
N PRO A 481 -17.70 -14.38 14.26
CA PRO A 481 -18.71 -15.41 14.44
C PRO A 481 -18.75 -15.89 15.89
N THR A 482 -19.92 -16.33 16.33
CA THR A 482 -20.09 -16.89 17.66
C THR A 482 -19.24 -18.14 17.80
N CYS A 483 -18.30 -18.09 18.74
CA CYS A 483 -17.42 -19.18 19.12
C CYS A 483 -17.67 -19.57 20.58
N VAL A 484 -17.72 -20.86 20.87
CA VAL A 484 -17.90 -21.39 22.23
C VAL A 484 -16.82 -22.42 22.48
N SER A 485 -15.75 -22.02 23.18
CA SER A 485 -14.58 -22.86 23.44
C SER A 485 -14.67 -23.46 24.86
N VAL A 486 -14.42 -24.75 25.01
CA VAL A 486 -14.66 -25.48 26.27
C VAL A 486 -13.35 -25.84 26.97
N ASN A 487 -13.28 -25.65 28.30
CA ASN A 487 -12.20 -26.05 29.20
C ASN A 487 -10.78 -25.61 28.72
N ASN A 488 -9.95 -26.55 28.27
CA ASN A 488 -8.58 -26.32 27.81
C ASN A 488 -8.51 -25.75 26.37
N THR A 489 -9.63 -25.70 25.65
CA THR A 489 -9.71 -25.03 24.34
C THR A 489 -9.54 -23.53 24.56
N VAL A 490 -8.63 -22.91 23.82
CA VAL A 490 -8.23 -21.51 24.02
C VAL A 490 -9.22 -20.54 23.38
N GLY A 491 -9.65 -20.80 22.15
CA GLY A 491 -10.53 -19.91 21.39
C GLY A 491 -10.91 -20.45 20.01
N HIS A 492 -11.76 -19.68 19.32
CA HIS A 492 -12.16 -19.86 17.92
C HIS A 492 -12.97 -21.13 17.57
N PHE A 493 -13.44 -21.89 18.56
CA PHE A 493 -14.27 -23.07 18.29
C PHE A 493 -15.68 -22.66 17.84
N SER A 494 -15.93 -22.69 16.52
CA SER A 494 -17.24 -22.46 15.90
C SER A 494 -17.55 -23.59 14.91
N PRO A 495 -18.03 -24.75 15.39
CA PRO A 495 -18.04 -25.97 14.59
C PRO A 495 -18.98 -25.92 13.38
N LEU A 496 -18.76 -26.84 12.42
CA LEU A 496 -19.64 -27.06 11.27
C LEU A 496 -20.97 -27.69 11.70
N ALA A 497 -21.99 -27.61 10.84
CA ALA A 497 -23.34 -28.16 11.09
C ALA A 497 -23.38 -29.67 11.40
N SER A 498 -22.36 -30.43 11.00
CA SER A 498 -22.24 -31.86 11.24
C SER A 498 -21.64 -32.23 12.60
N ASP A 499 -21.20 -31.25 13.39
CA ASP A 499 -20.60 -31.48 14.70
C ASP A 499 -21.67 -31.80 15.76
N GLU A 500 -21.37 -32.76 16.64
CA GLU A 500 -22.29 -33.23 17.68
C GLU A 500 -21.78 -32.95 19.10
N THR A 501 -20.78 -32.08 19.27
CA THR A 501 -20.19 -31.79 20.59
C THR A 501 -21.23 -31.19 21.52
N LEU A 502 -21.41 -31.83 22.68
CA LEU A 502 -22.36 -31.44 23.72
C LEU A 502 -21.63 -30.79 24.90
N LEU A 503 -22.31 -29.85 25.55
CA LEU A 503 -21.85 -29.28 26.81
C LEU A 503 -22.12 -30.22 27.99
N GLU A 504 -21.22 -30.24 28.96
CA GLU A 504 -21.36 -31.02 30.19
C GLU A 504 -21.52 -30.11 31.42
N GLU A 505 -22.14 -30.65 32.48
CA GLU A 505 -22.21 -29.96 33.77
C GLU A 505 -20.80 -29.70 34.30
N GLY A 506 -20.55 -28.48 34.73
CA GLY A 506 -19.26 -28.00 35.21
C GLY A 506 -18.33 -27.50 34.12
N ASP A 507 -18.68 -27.57 32.84
CA ASP A 507 -17.80 -27.05 31.78
C ASP A 507 -17.52 -25.55 31.90
N MET A 508 -16.27 -25.16 31.64
CA MET A 508 -15.88 -23.75 31.53
C MET A 508 -15.88 -23.31 30.06
N LEU A 509 -16.83 -22.44 29.72
CA LEU A 509 -17.09 -21.95 28.38
C LEU A 509 -16.46 -20.56 28.20
N LYS A 510 -15.71 -20.36 27.12
CA LYS A 510 -15.36 -19.03 26.61
C LYS A 510 -16.24 -18.75 25.42
N ILE A 511 -17.10 -17.74 25.52
CA ILE A 511 -17.99 -17.30 24.45
C ILE A 511 -17.37 -16.04 23.85
N ASP A 512 -17.09 -16.05 22.55
CA ASP A 512 -16.48 -14.93 21.81
C ASP A 512 -17.32 -14.61 20.58
N MET A 513 -17.68 -13.34 20.41
CA MET A 513 -18.52 -12.87 19.31
C MET A 513 -18.37 -11.37 19.03
N GLY A 514 -18.79 -10.95 17.83
CA GLY A 514 -18.67 -9.57 17.38
C GLY A 514 -19.84 -9.11 16.51
N CYS A 515 -20.16 -7.82 16.61
CA CYS A 515 -21.14 -7.13 15.78
C CYS A 515 -20.49 -5.90 15.12
N HIS A 516 -20.90 -5.56 13.90
CA HIS A 516 -20.53 -4.28 13.28
C HIS A 516 -21.74 -3.56 12.70
N ILE A 517 -21.65 -2.23 12.67
CA ILE A 517 -22.58 -1.35 11.97
C ILE A 517 -21.73 -0.36 11.16
N ASP A 518 -21.93 -0.33 9.85
CA ASP A 518 -21.18 0.50 8.90
C ASP A 518 -19.66 0.29 8.95
N GLY A 519 -19.24 -0.92 9.33
CA GLY A 519 -17.84 -1.27 9.52
C GLY A 519 -17.26 -0.90 10.90
N PHE A 520 -18.01 -0.25 11.80
CA PHE A 520 -17.57 0.01 13.17
C PHE A 520 -17.85 -1.19 14.06
N ILE A 521 -16.80 -1.76 14.65
CA ILE A 521 -16.81 -3.10 15.25
C ILE A 521 -16.91 -3.02 16.78
N ALA A 522 -17.75 -3.89 17.35
CA ALA A 522 -17.79 -4.16 18.77
C ALA A 522 -17.61 -5.67 19.02
N LEU A 523 -16.56 -6.02 19.76
CA LEU A 523 -16.23 -7.39 20.16
C LEU A 523 -16.47 -7.58 21.66
N VAL A 524 -16.88 -8.79 22.03
CA VAL A 524 -17.03 -9.21 23.42
C VAL A 524 -16.66 -10.69 23.55
N ALA A 525 -15.93 -11.02 24.61
CA ALA A 525 -15.76 -12.39 25.05
C ALA A 525 -15.89 -12.50 26.56
N HIS A 526 -16.49 -13.60 27.01
CA HIS A 526 -16.77 -13.84 28.41
C HIS A 526 -16.58 -15.31 28.75
N THR A 527 -16.06 -15.57 29.95
CA THR A 527 -15.91 -16.92 30.48
C THR A 527 -16.99 -17.23 31.50
N HIS A 528 -17.68 -18.34 31.32
CA HIS A 528 -18.79 -18.80 32.16
C HIS A 528 -18.60 -20.28 32.51
N VAL A 529 -18.97 -20.69 33.72
CA VAL A 529 -18.94 -22.09 34.15
C VAL A 529 -20.36 -22.60 34.30
N LEU A 530 -20.66 -23.76 33.70
CA LEU A 530 -21.96 -24.42 33.79
C LEU A 530 -22.17 -25.08 35.15
N GLN A 531 -22.39 -24.26 36.17
CA GLN A 531 -22.71 -24.74 37.51
C GLN A 531 -23.60 -23.75 38.24
N GLU A 532 -24.35 -24.24 39.22
CA GLU A 532 -25.07 -23.41 40.19
C GLU A 532 -24.15 -23.02 41.36
N GLY A 533 -24.30 -21.79 41.85
CA GLY A 533 -23.53 -21.27 42.99
C GLY A 533 -22.13 -20.76 42.62
N PRO A 534 -21.30 -20.44 43.64
CA PRO A 534 -20.01 -19.80 43.42
C PRO A 534 -18.99 -20.74 42.76
N VAL A 535 -18.24 -20.21 41.81
CA VAL A 535 -17.13 -20.93 41.17
C VAL A 535 -15.95 -20.96 42.15
N THR A 536 -15.35 -22.13 42.34
CA THR A 536 -14.24 -22.36 43.29
C THR A 536 -13.03 -23.00 42.62
N GLY A 537 -11.91 -23.08 43.36
CA GLY A 537 -10.70 -23.77 42.94
C GLY A 537 -9.98 -23.13 41.75
N ARG A 538 -9.27 -23.94 40.96
CA ARG A 538 -8.46 -23.46 39.83
C ARG A 538 -9.27 -22.74 38.74
N LYS A 539 -10.55 -23.10 38.59
CA LYS A 539 -11.48 -22.41 37.67
C LYS A 539 -11.73 -20.97 38.13
N ALA A 540 -11.95 -20.77 39.42
CA ALA A 540 -12.12 -19.44 39.99
C ALA A 540 -10.84 -18.60 39.90
N ASP A 541 -9.67 -19.21 40.15
CA ASP A 541 -8.38 -18.53 40.06
C ASP A 541 -8.12 -17.96 38.66
N VAL A 542 -8.30 -18.77 37.60
CA VAL A 542 -8.00 -18.34 36.23
C VAL A 542 -9.01 -17.31 35.71
N ILE A 543 -10.29 -17.41 36.08
CA ILE A 543 -11.29 -16.38 35.74
C ILE A 543 -10.96 -15.07 36.47
N ALA A 544 -10.62 -15.14 37.77
CA ALA A 544 -10.23 -13.97 38.55
C ALA A 544 -8.96 -13.31 38.00
N ALA A 545 -7.98 -14.12 37.55
CA ALA A 545 -6.76 -13.64 36.91
C ALA A 545 -7.07 -12.89 35.61
N ALA A 546 -7.83 -13.51 34.70
CA ALA A 546 -8.21 -12.90 33.43
C ALA A 546 -9.01 -11.60 33.63
N ASN A 547 -9.96 -11.59 34.56
CA ASN A 547 -10.76 -10.40 34.85
C ASN A 547 -9.96 -9.28 35.51
N THR A 548 -9.10 -9.61 36.47
CA THR A 548 -8.25 -8.59 37.12
C THR A 548 -7.27 -7.99 36.11
N ALA A 549 -6.69 -8.81 35.23
CA ALA A 549 -5.82 -8.35 34.17
C ALA A 549 -6.59 -7.47 33.15
N ALA A 550 -7.83 -7.83 32.80
CA ALA A 550 -8.71 -7.01 31.98
C ALA A 550 -9.02 -5.64 32.63
N GLU A 551 -9.28 -5.59 33.93
CA GLU A 551 -9.51 -4.34 34.68
C GLU A 551 -8.25 -3.47 34.77
N VAL A 552 -7.07 -4.07 34.94
CA VAL A 552 -5.78 -3.37 34.88
C VAL A 552 -5.53 -2.83 33.47
N ALA A 553 -5.73 -3.64 32.42
CA ALA A 553 -5.57 -3.24 31.04
C ALA A 553 -6.50 -2.07 30.68
N LEU A 554 -7.77 -2.10 31.11
CA LEU A 554 -8.73 -1.00 30.92
C LEU A 554 -8.23 0.34 31.48
N ARG A 555 -7.45 0.31 32.57
CA ARG A 555 -6.91 1.52 33.23
C ARG A 555 -5.57 1.98 32.64
N LEU A 556 -4.82 1.07 32.03
CA LEU A 556 -3.50 1.35 31.44
C LEU A 556 -3.58 1.72 29.95
N VAL A 557 -4.56 1.19 29.21
CA VAL A 557 -4.85 1.57 27.82
C VAL A 557 -5.55 2.93 27.82
N ARG A 558 -4.74 3.99 27.83
CA ARG A 558 -5.17 5.39 27.83
C ARG A 558 -4.17 6.26 27.08
N PRO A 559 -4.62 7.41 26.53
CA PRO A 559 -3.75 8.32 25.81
C PRO A 559 -2.50 8.71 26.61
N GLY A 560 -1.33 8.71 25.97
CA GLY A 560 -0.05 9.03 26.62
C GLY A 560 0.71 7.84 27.21
N LYS A 561 0.14 6.62 27.16
CA LYS A 561 0.79 5.40 27.64
C LYS A 561 1.25 4.54 26.48
N LYS A 562 2.34 3.80 26.71
CA LYS A 562 2.91 2.85 25.76
C LYS A 562 2.28 1.47 25.91
N ASN A 563 2.21 0.73 24.81
CA ASN A 563 1.74 -0.65 24.74
C ASN A 563 2.48 -1.62 25.69
N HIS A 564 3.82 -1.57 25.77
CA HIS A 564 4.61 -2.50 26.59
C HIS A 564 4.27 -2.49 28.09
N ALA A 565 3.89 -1.33 28.64
CA ALA A 565 3.51 -1.21 30.05
C ALA A 565 2.23 -2.01 30.37
N VAL A 566 1.36 -2.25 29.39
CA VAL A 566 0.16 -3.08 29.55
C VAL A 566 0.56 -4.55 29.60
N THR A 567 1.45 -4.99 28.70
CA THR A 567 1.96 -6.36 28.61
C THR A 567 2.60 -6.82 29.92
N GLU A 568 3.48 -6.01 30.51
CA GLU A 568 4.13 -6.33 31.78
C GLU A 568 3.11 -6.41 32.93
N ALA A 569 2.14 -5.50 32.95
CA ALA A 569 1.15 -5.44 34.01
C ALA A 569 0.21 -6.65 34.03
N ILE A 570 -0.28 -7.09 32.86
CA ILE A 570 -1.19 -8.24 32.79
C ILE A 570 -0.48 -9.56 33.15
N GLN A 571 0.81 -9.70 32.83
CA GLN A 571 1.61 -10.86 33.23
C GLN A 571 1.76 -10.93 34.74
N LYS A 572 2.13 -9.80 35.36
CA LYS A 572 2.24 -9.71 36.83
C LYS A 572 0.92 -10.07 37.54
N VAL A 573 -0.21 -9.66 36.96
CA VAL A 573 -1.53 -10.04 37.50
C VAL A 573 -1.78 -11.54 37.38
N ALA A 574 -1.48 -12.16 36.24
CA ALA A 574 -1.68 -13.61 36.08
C ALA A 574 -0.83 -14.42 37.07
N GLU A 575 0.43 -14.03 37.26
CA GLU A 575 1.34 -14.66 38.22
C GLU A 575 0.81 -14.61 39.66
N ALA A 576 0.15 -13.52 40.06
CA ALA A 576 -0.46 -13.40 41.39
C ALA A 576 -1.54 -14.47 41.67
N TYR A 577 -2.12 -15.07 40.62
CA TYR A 577 -3.11 -16.14 40.70
C TYR A 577 -2.54 -17.54 40.35
N ASP A 578 -1.22 -17.70 40.28
CA ASP A 578 -0.54 -18.88 39.72
C ASP A 578 -1.09 -19.26 38.33
N CYS A 579 -1.36 -18.25 37.50
CA CYS A 579 -1.81 -18.44 36.13
C CYS A 579 -0.77 -17.83 35.18
N LYS A 580 -0.83 -18.20 33.92
CA LYS A 580 -0.01 -17.61 32.86
C LYS A 580 -0.90 -16.97 31.82
N ILE A 581 -0.45 -15.85 31.27
CA ILE A 581 -1.09 -15.27 30.08
C ILE A 581 -0.74 -16.16 28.88
N VAL A 582 -1.72 -16.40 28.01
CA VAL A 582 -1.53 -17.22 26.81
C VAL A 582 -0.70 -16.48 25.76
N GLU A 583 0.32 -17.15 25.24
CA GLU A 583 1.18 -16.64 24.16
C GLU A 583 0.42 -16.51 22.84
N GLY A 584 0.77 -15.51 22.03
CA GLY A 584 0.17 -15.28 20.72
C GLY A 584 -1.15 -14.50 20.72
N VAL A 585 -1.69 -14.14 21.89
CA VAL A 585 -2.87 -13.26 21.98
C VAL A 585 -2.47 -11.81 21.76
N ILE A 586 -3.23 -11.12 20.90
CA ILE A 586 -2.96 -9.74 20.47
C ILE A 586 -4.22 -8.90 20.66
N SER A 587 -4.06 -7.74 21.29
CA SER A 587 -5.11 -6.73 21.39
C SER A 587 -4.91 -5.67 20.30
N HIS A 588 -5.89 -5.51 19.41
CA HIS A 588 -5.78 -4.67 18.21
C HIS A 588 -6.51 -3.33 18.36
N GLN A 589 -5.94 -2.30 17.74
CA GLN A 589 -6.69 -1.11 17.35
C GLN A 589 -7.74 -1.50 16.31
N MET A 590 -8.96 -1.01 16.46
CA MET A 590 -10.02 -1.17 15.48
C MET A 590 -10.30 0.15 14.75
N LYS A 591 -10.61 0.05 13.46
CA LYS A 591 -11.05 1.16 12.61
C LYS A 591 -12.26 0.72 11.80
N GLN A 592 -12.85 1.63 11.04
CA GLN A 592 -13.95 1.28 10.13
C GLN A 592 -13.48 0.21 9.13
N ASN A 593 -14.19 -0.93 9.09
CA ASN A 593 -13.87 -2.10 8.26
C ASN A 593 -12.53 -2.79 8.57
N VAL A 594 -11.88 -2.45 9.69
CA VAL A 594 -10.58 -3.03 10.07
C VAL A 594 -10.65 -3.52 11.51
N ILE A 595 -10.74 -4.84 11.66
CA ILE A 595 -10.75 -5.53 12.97
C ILE A 595 -9.34 -5.65 13.58
N ASP A 596 -8.31 -5.81 12.74
CA ASP A 596 -6.92 -6.01 13.15
C ASP A 596 -6.05 -4.84 12.66
N GLY A 597 -6.13 -3.70 13.34
CA GLY A 597 -5.31 -2.53 13.02
C GLY A 597 -3.83 -2.75 13.32
N SER A 598 -2.98 -1.95 12.67
CA SER A 598 -1.51 -2.05 12.79
C SER A 598 -1.00 -1.73 14.20
N LYS A 599 -1.63 -0.79 14.91
CA LYS A 599 -1.35 -0.57 16.33
C LYS A 599 -1.95 -1.69 17.16
N CYS A 600 -1.11 -2.40 17.89
CA CYS A 600 -1.54 -3.47 18.77
C CYS A 600 -0.59 -3.60 19.97
N PHE A 601 -0.99 -4.40 20.95
CA PHE A 601 -0.11 -4.84 22.02
C PHE A 601 -0.25 -6.34 22.24
N LEU A 602 0.88 -6.98 22.50
CA LEU A 602 0.96 -8.41 22.77
C LEU A 602 0.61 -8.69 24.22
N SER A 603 -0.09 -9.80 24.45
CA SER A 603 -0.33 -10.26 25.81
C SER A 603 0.92 -10.89 26.43
N VAL A 604 1.73 -11.57 25.61
CA VAL A 604 3.09 -12.04 25.95
C VAL A 604 4.07 -11.69 24.84
N SER A 605 5.21 -11.10 25.21
CA SER A 605 6.31 -10.80 24.29
C SER A 605 7.24 -12.01 24.19
N THR A 606 7.50 -12.50 22.98
CA THR A 606 8.51 -13.53 22.72
C THR A 606 9.56 -13.00 21.74
N PRO A 607 10.76 -13.59 21.66
CA PRO A 607 11.77 -13.16 20.68
C PRO A 607 11.29 -13.24 19.22
N GLU A 608 10.33 -14.11 18.94
CA GLU A 608 9.77 -14.36 17.61
C GLU A 608 8.59 -13.42 17.29
N THR A 609 7.86 -12.98 18.32
CA THR A 609 6.72 -12.07 18.21
C THR A 609 7.03 -10.75 18.91
N ARG A 610 7.47 -9.76 18.14
CA ARG A 610 7.68 -8.38 18.60
C ARG A 610 6.77 -7.43 17.83
N VAL A 611 6.11 -6.55 18.57
CA VAL A 611 5.35 -5.42 18.03
C VAL A 611 6.13 -4.13 18.24
N ASP A 612 5.92 -3.16 17.36
CA ASP A 612 6.55 -1.85 17.46
C ASP A 612 6.07 -1.09 18.69
N ASP A 613 6.95 -0.27 19.27
CA ASP A 613 6.60 0.69 20.32
C ASP A 613 5.49 1.61 19.80
N ALA A 614 4.32 1.56 20.44
CA ALA A 614 3.19 2.40 20.08
C ALA A 614 2.65 3.13 21.32
N GLU A 615 2.32 4.41 21.13
CA GLU A 615 1.60 5.21 22.10
C GLU A 615 0.11 5.22 21.76
N PHE A 616 -0.72 5.00 22.78
CA PHE A 616 -2.17 5.14 22.67
C PHE A 616 -2.53 6.62 22.50
N LEU A 617 -3.46 6.92 21.59
CA LEU A 617 -3.91 8.28 21.30
C LEU A 617 -5.40 8.48 21.61
N GLU A 618 -5.81 9.74 21.73
CA GLU A 618 -7.22 10.10 21.82
C GLU A 618 -7.94 9.77 20.51
N ASN A 619 -9.24 9.45 20.61
CA ASN A 619 -10.14 9.07 19.53
C ASN A 619 -9.85 7.71 18.86
N GLU A 620 -9.00 6.88 19.47
CA GLU A 620 -8.77 5.50 19.05
C GLU A 620 -9.74 4.51 19.71
N VAL A 621 -9.95 3.36 19.06
CA VAL A 621 -10.76 2.25 19.58
C VAL A 621 -9.89 1.00 19.64
N TYR A 622 -9.97 0.23 20.72
CA TYR A 622 -9.24 -1.02 20.89
C TYR A 622 -10.18 -2.15 21.29
N ALA A 623 -9.93 -3.35 20.74
CA ALA A 623 -10.40 -4.61 21.30
C ALA A 623 -9.30 -5.15 22.22
N ILE A 624 -9.54 -5.10 23.53
CA ILE A 624 -8.65 -5.66 24.53
C ILE A 624 -9.05 -7.12 24.73
N ASP A 625 -8.13 -8.04 24.45
CA ASP A 625 -8.33 -9.49 24.57
C ASP A 625 -7.32 -10.08 25.57
N ILE A 626 -7.83 -10.55 26.71
CA ILE A 626 -7.03 -11.14 27.78
C ILE A 626 -7.41 -12.61 27.90
N VAL A 627 -6.43 -13.48 27.69
CA VAL A 627 -6.58 -14.94 27.86
C VAL A 627 -5.55 -15.43 28.87
N ALA A 628 -6.03 -16.06 29.95
CA ALA A 628 -5.21 -16.65 31.00
C ALA A 628 -5.43 -18.16 31.05
N SER A 629 -4.38 -18.89 31.43
CA SER A 629 -4.32 -20.35 31.51
C SER A 629 -3.82 -20.77 32.89
N THR A 630 -4.35 -21.88 33.42
CA THR A 630 -3.77 -22.56 34.59
C THR A 630 -2.51 -23.35 34.25
N GLY A 631 -2.28 -23.61 32.96
CA GLY A 631 -1.18 -24.39 32.41
C GLY A 631 0.05 -23.54 32.09
N ASP A 632 0.71 -23.85 30.96
CA ASP A 632 1.99 -23.24 30.59
C ASP A 632 1.85 -21.94 29.77
N GLY A 633 0.65 -21.60 29.32
CA GLY A 633 0.39 -20.43 28.47
C GLY A 633 0.86 -20.64 27.03
N LYS A 634 1.13 -21.88 26.61
CA LYS A 634 1.75 -22.24 25.31
C LYS A 634 0.82 -23.12 24.50
N PRO A 635 -0.18 -22.52 23.82
CA PRO A 635 -1.25 -23.26 23.21
C PRO A 635 -0.75 -23.98 21.95
N LYS A 636 -1.31 -25.16 21.66
CA LYS A 636 -0.93 -25.99 20.51
C LYS A 636 -2.12 -26.23 19.60
N LEU A 637 -1.84 -26.27 18.31
CA LEU A 637 -2.78 -26.76 17.31
C LEU A 637 -2.79 -28.29 17.35
N LEU A 638 -3.97 -28.90 17.56
CA LEU A 638 -4.11 -30.36 17.59
C LEU A 638 -4.65 -30.92 16.26
N ASP A 639 -5.66 -30.26 15.68
CA ASP A 639 -6.25 -30.64 14.39
C ASP A 639 -6.56 -29.39 13.56
N GLU A 640 -5.90 -29.27 12.41
CA GLU A 640 -6.15 -28.20 11.44
C GLU A 640 -7.60 -28.19 10.94
N LYS A 641 -8.27 -29.35 10.89
CA LYS A 641 -9.64 -29.48 10.38
C LYS A 641 -10.69 -28.82 11.27
N GLN A 642 -10.37 -28.58 12.55
CA GLN A 642 -11.25 -27.85 13.46
C GLN A 642 -11.27 -26.35 13.19
N THR A 643 -10.34 -25.84 12.36
CA THR A 643 -10.33 -24.45 11.94
C THR A 643 -11.48 -24.17 11.00
N THR A 644 -12.48 -23.45 11.49
CA THR A 644 -13.67 -23.06 10.72
C THR A 644 -13.81 -21.55 10.58
N VAL A 645 -13.04 -20.77 11.34
CA VAL A 645 -13.10 -19.30 11.30
C VAL A 645 -11.98 -18.76 10.43
N TYR A 646 -12.34 -17.89 9.49
CA TYR A 646 -11.44 -17.31 8.50
C TYR A 646 -11.74 -15.83 8.31
N LYS A 647 -10.74 -15.06 7.89
CA LYS A 647 -10.89 -13.67 7.44
C LYS A 647 -10.28 -13.50 6.06
N LYS A 648 -10.95 -12.74 5.20
CA LYS A 648 -10.41 -12.40 3.88
C LYS A 648 -9.19 -11.49 4.03
N ASP A 649 -8.09 -11.86 3.38
CA ASP A 649 -6.98 -10.94 3.17
C ASP A 649 -7.30 -10.04 1.96
N ALA A 650 -7.09 -8.74 2.10
CA ALA A 650 -7.31 -7.77 1.02
C ALA A 650 -6.12 -7.69 0.06
N ASP A 651 -4.92 -8.05 0.52
CA ASP A 651 -3.68 -7.74 -0.17
C ASP A 651 -3.18 -8.91 -1.05
N VAL A 652 -3.92 -10.02 -1.10
CA VAL A 652 -3.54 -11.21 -1.85
C VAL A 652 -4.17 -11.25 -3.24
N ASN A 653 -3.31 -11.15 -4.25
CA ASN A 653 -3.68 -11.19 -5.66
C ASN A 653 -3.17 -12.49 -6.33
N TYR A 654 -3.73 -13.63 -5.90
CA TYR A 654 -3.56 -14.93 -6.55
C TYR A 654 -4.80 -15.31 -7.36
N GLN A 655 -4.61 -15.96 -8.51
CA GLN A 655 -5.73 -16.43 -9.33
C GLN A 655 -6.07 -17.88 -8.98
N LEU A 656 -7.16 -18.06 -8.23
CA LEU A 656 -7.69 -19.38 -7.85
C LEU A 656 -7.96 -20.25 -9.09
N LYS A 657 -7.36 -21.44 -9.13
CA LYS A 657 -7.40 -22.36 -10.27
C LYS A 657 -8.65 -23.22 -10.26
N MET A 658 -9.13 -23.64 -9.08
CA MET A 658 -10.32 -24.49 -9.01
C MET A 658 -11.61 -23.69 -9.14
N LYS A 659 -12.61 -24.25 -9.85
CA LYS A 659 -13.94 -23.64 -9.98
C LYS A 659 -14.64 -23.50 -8.63
N ALA A 660 -14.48 -24.48 -7.74
CA ALA A 660 -15.04 -24.45 -6.39
C ALA A 660 -14.47 -23.29 -5.57
N SER A 661 -13.15 -23.07 -5.60
CA SER A 661 -12.48 -21.98 -4.88
C SER A 661 -12.90 -20.61 -5.40
N ARG A 662 -12.99 -20.41 -6.72
CA ARG A 662 -13.50 -19.15 -7.29
C ARG A 662 -14.93 -18.85 -6.85
N PHE A 663 -15.79 -19.88 -6.80
CA PHE A 663 -17.17 -19.73 -6.34
C PHE A 663 -17.23 -19.31 -4.86
N ILE A 664 -16.54 -20.05 -4.00
CA ILE A 664 -16.49 -19.78 -2.56
C ILE A 664 -15.86 -18.43 -2.25
N PHE A 665 -14.78 -18.06 -2.94
CA PHE A 665 -14.16 -16.76 -2.76
C PHE A 665 -15.06 -15.60 -3.20
N SER A 666 -15.87 -15.79 -4.26
CA SER A 666 -16.88 -14.80 -4.67
C SER A 666 -17.98 -14.64 -3.62
N GLU A 667 -18.48 -15.75 -3.06
CA GLU A 667 -19.46 -15.75 -1.98
C GLU A 667 -18.91 -15.03 -0.73
N ILE A 668 -17.65 -15.30 -0.37
CA ILE A 668 -16.97 -14.62 0.74
C ILE A 668 -16.82 -13.12 0.47
N LYS A 669 -16.41 -12.72 -0.74
CA LYS A 669 -16.25 -11.31 -1.10
C LYS A 669 -17.56 -10.53 -1.02
N GLU A 670 -18.68 -11.17 -1.36
CA GLU A 670 -20.01 -10.54 -1.34
C GLU A 670 -20.59 -10.47 0.08
N ASN A 671 -20.45 -11.53 0.88
CA ASN A 671 -21.10 -11.65 2.18
C ASN A 671 -20.21 -11.19 3.36
N PHE A 672 -18.90 -11.32 3.23
CA PHE A 672 -17.91 -11.09 4.30
C PHE A 672 -16.67 -10.33 3.77
N PRO A 673 -16.83 -9.11 3.22
CA PRO A 673 -15.74 -8.42 2.53
C PRO A 673 -14.55 -8.09 3.45
N HIS A 674 -14.81 -7.77 4.72
CA HIS A 674 -13.80 -7.30 5.68
C HIS A 674 -13.80 -8.04 7.02
N MET A 675 -14.87 -8.77 7.33
CA MET A 675 -15.10 -9.36 8.66
C MET A 675 -14.73 -10.85 8.68
N PRO A 676 -14.17 -11.35 9.79
CA PRO A 676 -14.10 -12.78 10.06
C PRO A 676 -15.46 -13.47 9.93
N PHE A 677 -15.45 -14.69 9.39
CA PHE A 677 -16.64 -15.51 9.16
C PHE A 677 -16.34 -16.97 9.50
N THR A 678 -17.39 -17.74 9.77
CA THR A 678 -17.32 -19.19 9.94
C THR A 678 -17.67 -19.91 8.65
N ALA A 679 -16.97 -21.01 8.35
CA ALA A 679 -17.25 -21.90 7.23
C ALA A 679 -18.66 -22.49 7.27
N ARG A 680 -19.31 -22.52 8.44
CA ARG A 680 -20.73 -22.90 8.60
C ARG A 680 -21.68 -21.98 7.83
N SER A 681 -21.29 -20.72 7.57
CA SER A 681 -22.10 -19.76 6.82
C SER A 681 -21.96 -19.88 5.30
N LEU A 682 -21.21 -20.85 4.78
CA LEU A 682 -20.96 -21.06 3.35
C LEU A 682 -21.67 -22.31 2.81
N GLU A 683 -21.74 -22.44 1.49
CA GLU A 683 -22.23 -23.66 0.84
C GLU A 683 -21.32 -24.89 1.13
N GLU A 684 -21.77 -25.77 2.04
CA GLU A 684 -21.00 -26.89 2.60
C GLU A 684 -20.30 -27.77 1.55
N LYS A 685 -21.01 -28.15 0.47
CA LYS A 685 -20.48 -29.06 -0.58
C LYS A 685 -19.24 -28.51 -1.27
N ARG A 686 -19.16 -27.19 -1.46
CA ARG A 686 -18.07 -26.52 -2.18
C ARG A 686 -17.05 -25.92 -1.22
N ALA A 687 -17.47 -25.53 -0.02
CA ALA A 687 -16.62 -24.92 0.99
C ALA A 687 -15.43 -25.82 1.35
N ARG A 688 -15.64 -27.12 1.54
CA ARG A 688 -14.58 -28.07 1.95
C ARG A 688 -13.37 -28.11 1.02
N LEU A 689 -13.59 -28.00 -0.29
CA LEU A 689 -12.50 -27.97 -1.28
C LEU A 689 -12.03 -26.56 -1.60
N GLY A 690 -12.97 -25.60 -1.66
CA GLY A 690 -12.67 -24.22 -2.01
C GLY A 690 -11.81 -23.49 -0.98
N LEU A 691 -12.06 -23.72 0.32
CA LEU A 691 -11.33 -23.07 1.41
C LEU A 691 -9.86 -23.48 1.44
N VAL A 692 -9.54 -24.75 1.14
CA VAL A 692 -8.16 -25.25 1.19
C VAL A 692 -7.25 -24.49 0.23
N GLU A 693 -7.69 -24.28 -1.02
CA GLU A 693 -6.90 -23.50 -2.00
C GLU A 693 -6.80 -22.03 -1.56
N CYS A 694 -7.88 -21.44 -1.05
CA CYS A 694 -7.89 -20.05 -0.60
C CYS A 694 -6.92 -19.82 0.56
N VAL A 695 -6.85 -20.71 1.54
CA VAL A 695 -5.92 -20.62 2.67
C VAL A 695 -4.48 -20.85 2.22
N ASN A 696 -4.22 -21.90 1.43
CA ASN A 696 -2.87 -22.23 0.95
C ASN A 696 -2.22 -21.12 0.11
N HIS A 697 -3.05 -20.31 -0.55
CA HIS A 697 -2.58 -19.17 -1.35
C HIS A 697 -2.75 -17.82 -0.66
N GLY A 698 -3.08 -17.80 0.64
CA GLY A 698 -3.10 -16.58 1.46
C GLY A 698 -4.35 -15.71 1.30
N HIS A 699 -5.33 -16.09 0.47
CA HIS A 699 -6.57 -15.31 0.35
C HIS A 699 -7.39 -15.26 1.64
N LEU A 700 -7.22 -16.25 2.51
CA LEU A 700 -7.90 -16.37 3.78
C LEU A 700 -6.89 -16.57 4.90
N LEU A 701 -6.99 -15.74 5.93
CA LEU A 701 -6.27 -15.87 7.19
C LEU A 701 -7.07 -16.77 8.13
N PRO A 702 -6.53 -17.93 8.55
CA PRO A 702 -7.21 -18.83 9.48
C PRO A 702 -7.13 -18.31 10.93
N TYR A 703 -8.21 -18.51 11.69
CA TYR A 703 -8.23 -18.39 13.15
C TYR A 703 -8.27 -19.80 13.75
N PRO A 704 -7.09 -20.42 13.99
CA PRO A 704 -7.02 -21.81 14.40
C PRO A 704 -7.61 -22.01 15.80
N VAL A 705 -8.16 -23.21 16.02
CA VAL A 705 -8.56 -23.68 17.35
C VAL A 705 -7.33 -24.23 18.05
N LEU A 706 -6.91 -23.56 19.12
CA LEU A 706 -5.73 -23.94 19.89
C LEU A 706 -6.12 -24.52 21.25
N TYR A 707 -5.25 -25.35 21.80
CA TYR A 707 -5.50 -26.09 23.03
C TYR A 707 -4.34 -25.99 24.01
N GLU A 708 -4.68 -25.88 25.29
CA GLU A 708 -3.81 -26.21 26.41
C GLU A 708 -3.81 -27.72 26.71
N LYS A 709 -2.95 -28.16 27.63
CA LYS A 709 -2.91 -29.56 28.06
C LYS A 709 -4.28 -30.01 28.60
N PRO A 710 -4.70 -31.26 28.35
CA PRO A 710 -5.91 -31.80 28.97
C PRO A 710 -5.85 -31.70 30.49
N GLY A 711 -6.92 -31.16 31.10
CA GLY A 711 -7.01 -30.93 32.55
C GLY A 711 -6.69 -29.49 32.98
N ASP A 712 -6.05 -28.68 32.13
CA ASP A 712 -5.88 -27.25 32.36
C ASP A 712 -7.14 -26.47 31.96
N PHE A 713 -7.31 -25.29 32.56
CA PHE A 713 -8.43 -24.39 32.30
C PHE A 713 -7.93 -23.07 31.69
N VAL A 714 -8.67 -22.60 30.69
CA VAL A 714 -8.41 -21.31 30.02
C VAL A 714 -9.62 -20.40 30.20
N ALA A 715 -9.36 -19.16 30.63
CA ALA A 715 -10.36 -18.10 30.72
C ALA A 715 -9.99 -16.95 29.78
N GLN A 716 -10.99 -16.42 29.10
CA GLN A 716 -10.91 -15.28 28.19
C GLN A 716 -11.88 -14.18 28.62
N ILE A 717 -11.39 -12.94 28.64
CA ILE A 717 -12.18 -11.72 28.78
C ILE A 717 -11.77 -10.77 27.65
N LYS A 718 -12.71 -10.46 26.75
CA LYS A 718 -12.51 -9.50 25.67
C LYS A 718 -13.55 -8.40 25.72
N PHE A 719 -13.12 -7.16 25.52
CA PHE A 719 -14.02 -6.02 25.48
C PHE A 719 -13.51 -4.91 24.56
N THR A 720 -14.44 -4.11 24.07
CA THR A 720 -14.18 -2.95 23.23
C THR A 720 -14.14 -1.69 24.08
N VAL A 721 -13.09 -0.88 23.91
CA VAL A 721 -12.89 0.39 24.63
C VAL A 721 -12.68 1.54 23.66
N LEU A 722 -13.36 2.66 23.94
CA LEU A 722 -13.26 3.92 23.20
C LEU A 722 -12.38 4.90 24.00
N LEU A 723 -11.28 5.37 23.41
CA LEU A 723 -10.38 6.32 24.06
C LEU A 723 -10.86 7.76 23.82
N MET A 724 -11.85 8.18 24.60
CA MET A 724 -12.43 9.52 24.49
C MET A 724 -11.57 10.57 25.22
N PRO A 725 -11.65 11.86 24.86
CA PRO A 725 -10.91 12.93 25.56
C PRO A 725 -11.20 13.03 27.08
N ASN A 726 -12.38 12.58 27.50
CA ASN A 726 -12.82 12.53 28.91
C ASN A 726 -12.41 11.24 29.65
N GLY A 727 -11.74 10.29 28.98
CA GLY A 727 -11.28 9.01 29.52
C GLY A 727 -11.77 7.82 28.71
N SER A 728 -11.37 6.62 29.11
CA SER A 728 -11.70 5.39 28.40
C SER A 728 -13.16 4.99 28.67
N ASP A 729 -13.93 4.66 27.62
CA ASP A 729 -15.32 4.21 27.70
C ASP A 729 -15.40 2.75 27.25
N ARG A 730 -15.52 1.82 28.20
CA ARG A 730 -15.78 0.40 27.91
C ARG A 730 -17.24 0.26 27.48
N ILE A 731 -17.47 -0.21 26.25
CA ILE A 731 -18.82 -0.30 25.67
C ILE A 731 -19.37 -1.73 25.65
N THR A 732 -18.51 -2.76 25.70
CA THR A 732 -18.92 -4.15 25.85
C THR A 732 -18.50 -4.71 27.20
N SER A 733 -19.43 -5.34 27.90
CA SER A 733 -19.18 -5.93 29.22
C SER A 733 -20.28 -6.91 29.58
N HIS A 734 -19.94 -7.86 30.45
CA HIS A 734 -20.88 -8.77 31.07
C HIS A 734 -20.47 -9.01 32.53
N SER A 735 -21.45 -9.25 33.39
CA SER A 735 -21.20 -9.53 34.81
C SER A 735 -20.58 -10.90 34.98
N LEU A 736 -19.58 -11.02 35.86
CA LEU A 736 -19.02 -12.31 36.22
C LEU A 736 -19.98 -13.07 37.14
N GLN A 737 -19.87 -14.40 37.11
CA GLN A 737 -20.39 -15.26 38.18
C GLN A 737 -19.70 -14.93 39.51
N GLU A 738 -20.32 -15.32 40.61
CA GLU A 738 -19.67 -15.23 41.92
C GLU A 738 -18.44 -16.14 41.94
N LEU A 739 -17.27 -15.57 42.25
CA LEU A 739 -16.00 -16.27 42.27
C LEU A 739 -15.46 -16.33 43.69
N GLN A 740 -14.95 -17.50 44.08
CA GLN A 740 -14.18 -17.71 45.31
C GLN A 740 -12.78 -18.22 44.93
N PRO A 741 -11.89 -17.33 44.43
CA PRO A 741 -10.52 -17.71 44.11
C PRO A 741 -9.78 -18.11 45.39
N THR A 742 -8.86 -19.05 45.25
CA THR A 742 -8.01 -19.51 46.35
C THR A 742 -6.96 -18.46 46.76
N LYS A 743 -6.77 -17.45 45.90
CA LYS A 743 -5.78 -16.38 46.05
C LYS A 743 -6.41 -15.00 46.05
N THR A 744 -5.89 -14.13 46.90
CA THR A 744 -6.21 -12.70 46.93
C THR A 744 -5.02 -11.90 46.42
N VAL A 745 -5.29 -10.86 45.62
CA VAL A 745 -4.24 -9.98 45.09
C VAL A 745 -3.87 -8.95 46.14
N ASP A 746 -2.74 -9.17 46.81
CA ASP A 746 -2.20 -8.24 47.80
C ASP A 746 -1.02 -7.40 47.32
N ASP A 747 -0.57 -7.61 46.08
CA ASP A 747 0.53 -6.84 45.48
C ASP A 747 0.19 -5.33 45.42
N PRO A 748 1.04 -4.46 46.02
CA PRO A 748 0.79 -3.02 46.06
C PRO A 748 0.72 -2.36 44.68
N GLU A 749 1.45 -2.88 43.70
CA GLU A 749 1.49 -2.33 42.34
C GLU A 749 0.19 -2.63 41.60
N ILE A 750 -0.32 -3.87 41.72
CA ILE A 750 -1.61 -4.25 41.13
C ILE A 750 -2.74 -3.44 41.78
N LYS A 751 -2.74 -3.28 43.11
CA LYS A 751 -3.69 -2.40 43.81
C LYS A 751 -3.58 -0.95 43.33
N GLY A 752 -2.35 -0.48 43.09
CA GLY A 752 -2.08 0.85 42.52
C GLY A 752 -2.68 1.03 41.13
N TRP A 753 -2.55 0.05 40.24
CA TRP A 753 -3.19 0.07 38.92
C TRP A 753 -4.71 0.04 39.02
N LEU A 754 -5.28 -0.82 39.86
CA LEU A 754 -6.73 -0.94 40.05
C LEU A 754 -7.37 0.33 40.64
N ALA A 755 -6.60 1.11 41.43
CA ALA A 755 -7.04 2.39 41.98
C ALA A 755 -7.07 3.54 40.94
N LEU A 756 -6.49 3.36 39.75
CA LEU A 756 -6.52 4.38 38.69
C LEU A 756 -7.96 4.62 38.21
N ALA A 757 -8.31 5.89 38.07
CA ALA A 757 -9.62 6.28 37.54
C ALA A 757 -9.71 6.02 36.03
N ILE A 758 -10.81 5.38 35.60
CA ILE A 758 -11.10 5.08 34.18
C ILE A 758 -11.54 6.34 33.42
N LYS A 759 -12.29 7.24 34.08
CA LYS A 759 -12.75 8.53 33.53
C LYS A 759 -12.15 9.69 34.32
N LYS A 760 -11.79 10.79 33.63
CA LYS A 760 -11.40 12.03 34.30
C LYS A 760 -12.62 12.54 35.08
N LYS A 761 -12.50 12.75 36.40
CA LYS A 761 -13.57 13.39 37.19
C LYS A 761 -13.91 14.73 36.51
N LYS A 762 -15.19 14.96 36.16
CA LYS A 762 -15.66 16.28 35.74
C LYS A 762 -15.28 17.25 36.85
N GLY A 763 -14.30 18.12 36.58
CA GLY A 763 -13.96 19.19 37.49
C GLY A 763 -15.22 20.02 37.73
N GLY A 764 -15.74 19.97 38.96
CA GLY A 764 -16.88 20.77 39.36
C GLY A 764 -16.62 22.23 38.99
N GLY A 765 -17.51 22.80 38.19
CA GLY A 765 -17.50 24.21 37.86
C GLY A 765 -17.73 25.06 39.10
N LYS A 766 -16.68 25.34 39.86
CA LYS A 766 -16.61 26.42 40.86
C LYS A 766 -15.15 26.84 41.04
N LYS A 767 -14.63 27.61 40.08
CA LYS A 767 -13.50 28.54 40.30
C LYS A 767 -13.48 29.63 39.21
N LYS A 768 -14.52 30.46 39.23
CA LYS A 768 -14.49 31.82 38.64
C LYS A 768 -15.33 32.79 39.46
N LYS A 769 -15.11 32.81 40.79
CA LYS A 769 -15.54 33.87 41.72
C LYS A 769 -14.91 33.63 43.10
N ALA A 770 -13.64 34.00 43.25
CA ALA A 770 -13.00 34.30 44.54
C ALA A 770 -11.57 34.76 44.26
N LYS A 771 -11.43 35.97 43.72
CA LYS A 771 -10.19 36.74 43.79
C LYS A 771 -10.51 38.01 44.60
N LYS A 772 -10.71 37.83 45.90
CA LYS A 772 -10.64 38.88 46.95
C LYS A 772 -10.88 38.22 48.32
N ALA A 773 -10.04 38.63 49.29
CA ALA A 773 -9.87 38.14 50.66
C ALA A 773 -9.17 36.76 50.73
N GLY A 774 -8.02 36.56 51.38
CA GLY A 774 -7.35 37.35 52.43
C GLY A 774 -7.22 36.49 53.69
N GLU A 775 -6.04 35.91 53.88
CA GLU A 775 -5.39 35.49 55.13
C GLU A 775 -6.01 34.51 56.16
N LYS A 776 -5.11 33.62 56.62
CA LYS A 776 -4.99 32.88 57.91
C LYS A 776 -5.73 31.55 58.12
N GLY A 777 -4.94 30.57 58.61
CA GLY A 777 -5.38 29.57 59.59
C GLY A 777 -5.11 28.11 59.23
N GLU A 778 -4.12 27.49 59.88
CA GLU A 778 -3.90 26.04 59.97
C GLU A 778 -5.08 25.33 60.67
N THR A 779 -5.42 24.09 60.29
CA THR A 779 -5.49 22.91 61.18
C THR A 779 -5.84 21.63 60.42
N SER A 780 -5.21 20.55 60.89
CA SER A 780 -5.36 19.12 60.56
C SER A 780 -6.70 18.52 61.01
N THR A 781 -7.20 17.52 60.27
CA THR A 781 -7.87 16.32 60.87
C THR A 781 -8.02 15.17 59.88
N GLU A 782 -7.92 13.98 60.44
CA GLU A 782 -7.94 12.62 59.87
C GLU A 782 -9.19 12.28 59.05
N ALA A 783 -9.05 11.28 58.16
CA ALA A 783 -10.15 10.63 57.48
C ALA A 783 -10.15 9.13 57.82
N GLU A 784 -11.21 8.68 58.47
CA GLU A 784 -11.64 7.27 58.56
C GLU A 784 -12.84 7.01 57.63
N PRO A 785 -13.11 5.74 57.27
CA PRO A 785 -13.79 5.35 56.04
C PRO A 785 -15.32 5.26 56.20
N MET A 786 -16.07 5.51 55.11
CA MET A 786 -17.53 5.37 55.11
C MET A 786 -17.98 4.14 54.31
N GLU A 787 -18.80 3.36 54.99
CA GLU A 787 -19.44 2.12 54.61
C GLU A 787 -20.47 2.22 53.46
N THR A 788 -20.75 1.03 52.95
CA THR A 788 -21.87 0.53 52.15
C THR A 788 -23.18 1.33 52.13
N SER A 789 -23.77 1.44 50.94
CA SER A 789 -25.23 1.51 50.80
C SER A 789 -25.71 0.74 49.56
N SER A 790 -26.36 -0.38 49.82
CA SER A 790 -27.33 -1.05 48.96
C SER A 790 -28.38 -0.09 48.41
N ASN A 791 -28.83 -0.30 47.17
CA ASN A 791 -30.24 -0.13 46.84
C ASN A 791 -30.62 -0.97 45.61
N ALA A 792 -31.49 -1.93 45.88
CA ALA A 792 -32.33 -2.64 44.91
C ALA A 792 -33.66 -1.88 44.73
N GLN A 793 -34.47 -2.36 43.78
CA GLN A 793 -35.78 -1.89 43.29
C GLN A 793 -35.65 -0.94 42.09
N GLU A 794 -36.17 -1.23 40.90
CA GLU A 794 -37.29 -2.12 40.48
C GLU A 794 -37.01 -2.67 39.07
#